data_AF-A0A430Q0A0-F1
#
_entry.id   AF-A0A430Q0A0-F1
#
_cell.length_a   1.000
_cell.length_b   1.000
_cell.length_c   1.000
_cell.angle_alpha   90.00
_cell.angle_beta   90.00
_cell.angle_gamma   90.00
#
_symmetry.space_group_name_H-M   'P 1'
#
loop_
_entity.id
_entity.type
_entity.pdbx_description
1 polymer ?
#
loop_
_entity_poly.entity_id
_entity_poly.type
_entity_poly.pdbx_seq_one_letter_code
_entity_poly.pdbx_strand_id
1 'polypeptide(L)'
;MLIFSDRCANVRCHENAKCDDGYCRCKEGFEGDGYSECRRKSEDRDPCARIRCHPQAQCEYGFCRCKNGYKGDGYWNCQPIQSATSADCGNCNGIPFKEIAQCVGGRCVCARGFIEVQAGVCMECVQDNCHQDAVCRPDDRFNGAYSCHCKAGFTGDGVSVCKPESVGREDATSSHAFDPTCGGGCRIRNAECDRYTGTCKCRSGYDGDGERGCYWNCKLCHPSAICDRENERCICPSGYRGDGQTFCEQIPVRQDSIKVRIMGEGEVMNITDISHPLELRCFVTGSDQSYSGQWIQPHSAQEPIVTKTRQQDGYEISLRINQPTITDSGRYECRAGNVAAFIDVNVEESAIPFTVLLTSDDGILMTQSTDSNVTKATLWNIAENNKYGRVSMVGDCNSQRIIYTSDYGHTIRWGSSNSGQNKLVTKEIYTSQFNRFRNLAVDSLSGNVFAWEEAFGKIMVFNPNKPNIHYTLESLHSLTSSEQQNFAGLALHSTLGLMYWAIYTDGWRPNGTIQVASMSGENEEQLLQLTGEPLAISISPATPVNGNSAGKLCWMQRSSKGMFGLVTELHCARLGQTGREILTNEKIREFSPSEEPSFGMTQYKGTLLWTDASKTVYYSINPDRRIRVRYVCCSNRFQALSVLGDCPQASTNPCTYSNGRCRYICLPNDGGRSRTCVCPDNEPGCHKEM
;
A
#
# COMPACT_ATOMS: atom_id res chain seq x y z
N MET A 1 -82.45 57.94 37.95
CA MET A 1 -82.97 56.65 37.46
C MET A 1 -82.59 56.57 35.98
N LEU A 2 -81.54 55.80 35.65
CA LEU A 2 -81.05 55.70 34.27
C LEU A 2 -81.79 54.57 33.55
N ILE A 3 -82.43 54.88 32.44
CA ILE A 3 -83.08 53.90 31.57
C ILE A 3 -81.96 53.24 30.75
N PHE A 4 -81.62 52.00 31.07
CA PHE A 4 -80.80 51.19 30.17
C PHE A 4 -81.65 50.84 28.94
N SER A 5 -81.42 51.56 27.83
CA SER A 5 -81.93 51.14 26.53
C SER A 5 -81.18 49.88 26.10
N ASP A 6 -81.92 48.78 25.93
CA ASP A 6 -81.36 47.58 25.31
C ASP A 6 -80.98 47.90 23.86
N ARG A 7 -79.67 47.96 23.59
CA ARG A 7 -79.09 48.28 22.29
C ARG A 7 -79.38 47.23 21.22
N CYS A 8 -79.84 46.04 21.62
CA CYS A 8 -80.23 44.97 20.71
C CYS A 8 -81.73 44.97 20.35
N ALA A 9 -82.57 45.80 20.97
CA ALA A 9 -84.04 45.75 20.84
C ALA A 9 -84.57 45.91 19.40
N ASN A 10 -83.80 46.51 18.48
CA ASN A 10 -84.18 46.70 17.06
C ASN A 10 -83.16 46.11 16.07
N VAL A 11 -82.20 45.28 16.53
CA VAL A 11 -81.12 44.74 15.67
C VAL A 11 -81.54 43.38 15.10
N ARG A 12 -81.67 43.29 13.78
CA ARG A 12 -81.90 42.01 13.07
C ARG A 12 -80.58 41.41 12.61
N CYS A 13 -80.20 40.30 13.23
CA CYS A 13 -79.02 39.52 12.85
C CYS A 13 -79.38 38.35 11.93
N HIS A 14 -78.37 37.79 11.25
CA HIS A 14 -78.52 36.53 10.53
C HIS A 14 -78.97 35.40 11.48
N GLU A 15 -79.67 34.38 10.97
CA GLU A 15 -80.26 33.30 11.79
C GLU A 15 -79.21 32.58 12.67
N ASN A 16 -77.99 32.41 12.12
CA ASN A 16 -76.85 31.83 12.82
C ASN A 16 -75.97 32.85 13.56
N ALA A 17 -76.51 34.02 13.94
CA ALA A 17 -75.83 35.06 14.72
C ALA A 17 -76.59 35.42 16.00
N LYS A 18 -75.92 36.13 16.91
CA LYS A 18 -76.48 36.75 18.12
C LYS A 18 -76.14 38.24 18.15
N CYS A 19 -77.02 39.06 18.72
CA CYS A 19 -76.71 40.46 19.00
C CYS A 19 -75.89 40.55 20.30
N ASP A 20 -74.88 41.41 20.30
CA ASP A 20 -73.92 41.64 21.38
C ASP A 20 -73.51 43.13 21.36
N ASP A 21 -73.90 43.89 22.39
CA ASP A 21 -73.78 45.36 22.48
C ASP A 21 -74.23 46.14 21.21
N GLY A 22 -75.35 45.71 20.60
CA GLY A 22 -75.90 46.35 19.39
C GLY A 22 -75.30 45.87 18.06
N TYR A 23 -74.30 44.97 18.08
CA TYR A 23 -73.68 44.40 16.89
C TYR A 23 -73.99 42.91 16.74
N CYS A 24 -74.14 42.44 15.51
CA CYS A 24 -74.35 41.03 15.24
C CYS A 24 -73.02 40.27 15.15
N ARG A 25 -72.91 39.13 15.83
CA ARG A 25 -71.77 38.21 15.76
C ARG A 25 -72.26 36.80 15.49
N CYS A 26 -71.61 36.06 14.58
CA CYS A 26 -71.94 34.67 14.34
C CYS A 26 -71.86 33.82 15.63
N LYS A 27 -72.78 32.86 15.76
CA LYS A 27 -72.79 31.87 16.84
C LYS A 27 -71.55 30.99 16.76
N GLU A 28 -71.20 30.34 17.87
CA GLU A 28 -70.04 29.46 17.93
C GLU A 28 -70.15 28.33 16.90
N GLY A 29 -69.05 28.00 16.22
CA GLY A 29 -69.03 27.10 15.06
C GLY A 29 -69.37 27.75 13.70
N PHE A 30 -69.73 29.04 13.65
CA PHE A 30 -70.02 29.78 12.42
C PHE A 30 -69.05 30.96 12.19
N GLU A 31 -68.89 31.35 10.93
CA GLU A 31 -68.11 32.51 10.47
C GLU A 31 -68.87 33.31 9.41
N GLY A 32 -68.57 34.61 9.29
CA GLY A 32 -69.27 35.54 8.41
C GLY A 32 -69.39 36.93 9.04
N ASP A 33 -70.25 37.79 8.48
CA ASP A 33 -70.42 39.19 8.90
C ASP A 33 -71.35 39.37 10.11
N GLY A 34 -72.14 38.35 10.47
CA GLY A 34 -73.15 38.43 11.54
C GLY A 34 -74.53 38.94 11.09
N TYR A 35 -74.62 39.67 9.99
CA TYR A 35 -75.83 40.38 9.54
C TYR A 35 -76.50 39.71 8.36
N SER A 36 -75.73 39.37 7.33
CA SER A 36 -76.20 38.78 6.07
C SER A 36 -75.66 37.38 5.80
N GLU A 37 -74.51 37.03 6.37
CA GLU A 37 -73.87 35.72 6.23
C GLU A 37 -73.34 35.25 7.59
N CYS A 38 -73.78 34.07 8.02
CA CYS A 38 -73.05 33.22 8.96
C CYS A 38 -73.14 31.77 8.49
N ARG A 39 -72.07 31.30 7.86
CA ARG A 39 -71.89 29.91 7.40
C ARG A 39 -71.17 29.09 8.46
N ARG A 40 -71.35 27.76 8.47
CA ARG A 40 -70.56 26.89 9.36
C ARG A 40 -69.08 27.05 9.00
N LYS A 41 -68.22 27.15 10.00
CA LYS A 41 -66.77 26.95 9.82
C LYS A 41 -66.58 25.53 9.31
N SER A 42 -66.03 25.40 8.10
CA SER A 42 -65.88 24.10 7.44
C SER A 42 -64.92 23.20 8.23
N GLU A 43 -65.39 22.03 8.67
CA GLU A 43 -64.56 21.01 9.33
C GLU A 43 -63.65 20.24 8.36
N ASP A 44 -63.65 20.55 7.07
CA ASP A 44 -62.69 20.02 6.10
C ASP A 44 -61.31 20.67 6.25
N ARG A 45 -60.55 20.21 7.25
CA ARG A 45 -59.09 20.42 7.35
C ARG A 45 -58.33 19.14 7.72
N ASP A 46 -58.75 18.00 7.17
CA ASP A 46 -57.77 16.96 6.83
C ASP A 46 -57.31 17.17 5.37
N PRO A 47 -56.18 17.87 5.14
CA PRO A 47 -55.63 18.05 3.80
C PRO A 47 -55.21 16.73 3.12
N CYS A 48 -55.21 15.60 3.84
CA CYS A 48 -54.93 14.28 3.31
C CYS A 48 -56.17 13.49 2.85
N ALA A 49 -57.39 13.95 3.14
CA ALA A 49 -58.65 13.21 2.89
C ALA A 49 -58.92 12.83 1.41
N ARG A 50 -58.20 13.41 0.45
CA ARG A 50 -58.30 13.10 -0.99
C ARG A 50 -56.98 12.76 -1.66
N ILE A 51 -55.89 12.63 -0.90
CA ILE A 51 -54.54 12.42 -1.44
C ILE A 51 -54.20 10.93 -1.43
N ARG A 52 -53.87 10.38 -2.61
CA ARG A 52 -53.39 9.00 -2.74
C ARG A 52 -51.87 9.01 -2.82
N CYS A 53 -51.23 8.49 -1.78
CA CYS A 53 -49.78 8.33 -1.73
C CYS A 53 -49.35 6.95 -2.25
N HIS A 54 -48.06 6.81 -2.56
CA HIS A 54 -47.44 5.52 -2.83
C HIS A 54 -47.67 4.56 -1.63
N PRO A 55 -47.81 3.23 -1.81
CA PRO A 55 -48.10 2.30 -0.71
C PRO A 55 -47.11 2.35 0.47
N GLN A 56 -45.85 2.72 0.17
CA GLN A 56 -44.79 2.93 1.16
C GLN A 56 -44.60 4.41 1.58
N ALA A 57 -45.67 5.21 1.49
CA ALA A 57 -45.74 6.58 1.99
C ALA A 57 -46.94 6.79 2.90
N GLN A 58 -46.92 7.86 3.69
CA GLN A 58 -48.05 8.39 4.43
C GLN A 58 -48.28 9.86 4.05
N CYS A 59 -49.52 10.34 4.17
CA CYS A 59 -49.80 11.75 3.95
C CYS A 59 -49.63 12.54 5.26
N GLU A 60 -48.89 13.63 5.19
CA GLU A 60 -48.71 14.60 6.28
C GLU A 60 -48.98 16.01 5.73
N TYR A 61 -49.88 16.76 6.36
CA TYR A 61 -50.18 18.16 6.02
C TYR A 61 -50.52 18.42 4.53
N GLY A 62 -51.09 17.44 3.82
CA GLY A 62 -51.42 17.54 2.40
C GLY A 62 -50.30 17.12 1.44
N PHE A 63 -49.23 16.52 1.94
CA PHE A 63 -48.13 16.02 1.12
C PHE A 63 -47.83 14.55 1.43
N CYS A 64 -47.51 13.78 0.40
CA CYS A 64 -47.08 12.40 0.57
C CYS A 64 -45.59 12.36 0.94
N ARG A 65 -45.27 11.63 2.01
CA ARG A 65 -43.91 11.42 2.50
C ARG A 65 -43.66 9.93 2.66
N CYS A 66 -42.53 9.44 2.14
CA CYS A 66 -42.17 8.03 2.29
C CYS A 66 -42.09 7.63 3.77
N LYS A 67 -42.55 6.42 4.11
CA LYS A 67 -42.49 5.86 5.46
C LYS A 67 -41.03 5.65 5.87
N ASN A 68 -40.77 5.60 7.17
CA ASN A 68 -39.43 5.33 7.72
C ASN A 68 -38.82 4.07 7.05
N GLY A 69 -37.58 4.19 6.58
CA GLY A 69 -36.90 3.16 5.80
C GLY A 69 -37.14 3.23 4.28
N TYR A 70 -37.83 4.25 3.76
CA TYR A 70 -38.06 4.45 2.32
C TYR A 70 -37.73 5.89 1.85
N LYS A 71 -37.20 6.05 0.64
CA LYS A 71 -36.86 7.33 0.00
C LYS A 71 -37.48 7.45 -1.40
N GLY A 72 -37.82 8.68 -1.78
CA GLY A 72 -38.42 9.00 -3.07
C GLY A 72 -39.38 10.19 -2.97
N ASP A 73 -40.30 10.31 -3.93
CA ASP A 73 -41.22 11.45 -4.05
C ASP A 73 -42.47 11.35 -3.16
N GLY A 74 -42.76 10.18 -2.58
CA GLY A 74 -43.96 9.95 -1.76
C GLY A 74 -45.24 9.62 -2.54
N TYR A 75 -45.35 10.04 -3.80
CA TYR A 75 -46.57 9.92 -4.60
C TYR A 75 -46.55 8.68 -5.51
N TRP A 76 -45.47 8.47 -6.24
CA TRP A 76 -45.30 7.42 -7.23
C TRP A 76 -44.08 6.53 -6.98
N ASN A 77 -43.10 7.06 -6.23
CA ASN A 77 -41.84 6.40 -5.95
C ASN A 77 -41.52 6.51 -4.46
N CYS A 78 -41.54 5.38 -3.75
CA CYS A 78 -40.77 5.20 -2.52
C CYS A 78 -40.06 3.84 -2.59
N GLN A 79 -38.79 3.88 -2.94
CA GLN A 79 -37.91 2.72 -2.84
C GLN A 79 -37.44 2.57 -1.40
N PRO A 80 -37.07 1.36 -0.93
CA PRO A 80 -36.37 1.23 0.33
C PRO A 80 -35.17 2.18 0.32
N ILE A 81 -34.99 2.94 1.40
CA ILE A 81 -33.64 3.34 1.77
C ILE A 81 -32.93 1.99 1.91
N GLN A 82 -31.89 1.78 1.12
CA GLN A 82 -30.90 0.77 1.46
C GLN A 82 -30.30 1.22 2.78
N SER A 83 -30.96 0.84 3.87
CA SER A 83 -30.44 0.96 5.21
C SER A 83 -29.11 0.21 5.16
N ALA A 84 -28.04 0.88 5.57
CA ALA A 84 -26.75 0.25 5.70
C ALA A 84 -26.90 -0.94 6.66
N THR A 85 -27.05 -2.15 6.10
CA THR A 85 -26.86 -3.41 6.80
C THR A 85 -25.37 -3.72 6.83
N SER A 86 -24.62 -2.71 7.27
CA SER A 86 -23.21 -2.64 7.56
C SER A 86 -23.05 -1.47 8.53
N ALA A 87 -22.30 -1.69 9.61
CA ALA A 87 -21.79 -0.58 10.41
C ALA A 87 -20.63 0.05 9.62
N ASP A 88 -20.96 0.73 8.52
CA ASP A 88 -19.97 1.14 7.52
C ASP A 88 -19.17 2.35 7.98
N CYS A 89 -18.09 2.03 8.68
CA CYS A 89 -17.05 2.94 9.11
C CYS A 89 -15.93 3.09 8.06
N GLY A 90 -16.14 2.63 6.81
CA GLY A 90 -15.11 2.57 5.76
C GLY A 90 -14.49 3.91 5.36
N ASN A 91 -15.12 5.04 5.72
CA ASN A 91 -14.59 6.38 5.52
C ASN A 91 -14.03 7.01 6.81
N CYS A 92 -13.92 6.26 7.93
CA CYS A 92 -13.47 6.80 9.22
C CYS A 92 -11.96 6.57 9.42
N ASN A 93 -11.17 7.59 9.07
CA ASN A 93 -9.74 7.46 8.84
C ASN A 93 -8.94 8.39 9.75
N GLY A 94 -7.93 7.83 10.41
CA GLY A 94 -6.97 8.56 11.24
C GLY A 94 -5.61 8.64 10.56
N ILE A 95 -5.05 9.84 10.43
CA ILE A 95 -3.75 10.10 9.80
C ILE A 95 -2.85 10.88 10.79
N PRO A 96 -1.67 10.37 11.20
CA PRO A 96 -0.92 9.22 10.66
C PRO A 96 -1.32 7.83 11.18
N PHE A 97 -2.18 7.75 12.21
CA PHE A 97 -2.54 6.50 12.88
C PHE A 97 -4.05 6.33 12.92
N LYS A 98 -4.55 5.14 12.55
CA LYS A 98 -5.99 4.86 12.47
C LYS A 98 -6.68 5.08 13.82
N GLU A 99 -5.96 4.85 14.91
CA GLU A 99 -6.38 4.97 16.31
C GLU A 99 -6.80 6.39 16.72
N ILE A 100 -6.45 7.44 15.96
CA ILE A 100 -6.91 8.81 16.23
C ILE A 100 -8.33 9.08 15.69
N ALA A 101 -8.91 8.14 14.95
CA ALA A 101 -10.28 8.17 14.45
C ALA A 101 -11.08 6.99 15.04
N GLN A 102 -12.24 7.28 15.63
CA GLN A 102 -13.13 6.26 16.17
C GLN A 102 -14.52 6.37 15.56
N CYS A 103 -15.00 5.27 14.97
CA CYS A 103 -16.37 5.20 14.49
C CYS A 103 -17.32 4.86 15.63
N VAL A 104 -18.33 5.72 15.85
CA VAL A 104 -19.35 5.58 16.89
C VAL A 104 -20.72 5.73 16.24
N GLY A 105 -21.49 4.65 16.17
CA GLY A 105 -22.86 4.67 15.62
C GLY A 105 -22.96 5.08 14.15
N GLY A 106 -21.95 4.78 13.33
CA GLY A 106 -21.89 5.18 11.91
C GLY A 106 -21.41 6.61 11.66
N ARG A 107 -20.95 7.31 12.71
CA ARG A 107 -20.27 8.61 12.60
C ARG A 107 -18.80 8.46 12.99
N CYS A 108 -17.88 9.02 12.20
CA CYS A 108 -16.50 9.15 12.63
C CYS A 108 -16.34 10.27 13.66
N VAL A 109 -15.55 10.02 14.69
CA VAL A 109 -15.28 10.94 15.81
C VAL A 109 -13.78 10.93 16.06
N CYS A 110 -13.15 12.10 16.02
CA CYS A 110 -11.72 12.20 16.26
C CYS A 110 -11.40 12.05 17.75
N ALA A 111 -10.25 11.43 18.03
CA ALA A 111 -9.69 11.39 19.37
C ALA A 111 -9.46 12.82 19.91
N ARG A 112 -9.51 12.97 21.23
CA ARG A 112 -9.39 14.28 21.89
C ARG A 112 -8.06 14.95 21.53
N GLY A 113 -8.12 16.15 20.95
CA GLY A 113 -6.98 16.92 20.44
C GLY A 113 -6.73 16.78 18.93
N PHE A 114 -7.40 15.84 18.24
CA PHE A 114 -7.26 15.60 16.80
C PHE A 114 -8.40 16.24 16.01
N ILE A 115 -8.11 16.64 14.77
CA ILE A 115 -8.93 17.58 13.99
C ILE A 115 -9.65 16.86 12.85
N GLU A 116 -10.97 17.01 12.76
CA GLU A 116 -11.74 16.58 11.58
C GLU A 116 -11.59 17.64 10.48
N VAL A 117 -10.84 17.32 9.41
CA VAL A 117 -10.61 18.26 8.28
C VAL A 117 -11.60 18.08 7.14
N GLN A 118 -12.16 16.88 7.01
CA GLN A 118 -13.28 16.55 6.14
C GLN A 118 -14.09 15.43 6.81
N ALA A 119 -15.36 15.28 6.42
CA ALA A 119 -16.26 14.32 7.04
C ALA A 119 -15.66 12.90 6.99
N GLY A 120 -15.31 12.36 8.17
CA GLY A 120 -14.67 11.04 8.30
C GLY A 120 -13.14 11.03 8.46
N VAL A 121 -12.42 12.13 8.20
CA VAL A 121 -10.95 12.14 8.26
C VAL A 121 -10.43 12.99 9.41
N CYS A 122 -9.81 12.32 10.37
CA CYS A 122 -9.16 12.89 11.54
C CYS A 122 -7.64 12.96 11.34
N MET A 123 -7.04 14.10 11.67
CA MET A 123 -5.59 14.28 11.58
C MET A 123 -4.97 15.00 12.77
N GLU A 124 -3.66 14.87 12.88
CA GLU A 124 -2.82 15.61 13.83
C GLU A 124 -2.88 17.13 13.61
N CYS A 125 -2.63 17.89 14.67
CA CYS A 125 -2.65 19.35 14.61
C CYS A 125 -1.42 19.92 13.88
N VAL A 126 -1.64 21.07 13.24
CA VAL A 126 -0.58 21.96 12.74
C VAL A 126 -0.73 23.29 13.48
N GLN A 127 0.35 24.08 13.59
CA GLN A 127 0.54 25.17 14.57
C GLN A 127 -0.69 26.06 14.86
N ASP A 128 -1.44 26.47 13.84
CA ASP A 128 -2.55 27.43 13.97
C ASP A 128 -3.95 26.78 14.04
N ASN A 129 -4.07 25.46 13.91
CA ASN A 129 -5.37 24.77 13.77
C ASN A 129 -6.02 24.37 15.12
N CYS A 130 -5.42 24.74 16.25
CA CYS A 130 -5.96 24.47 17.58
C CYS A 130 -6.84 25.62 18.09
N HIS A 131 -7.65 25.37 19.12
CA HIS A 131 -8.36 26.42 19.85
C HIS A 131 -7.37 27.49 20.35
N GLN A 132 -7.75 28.76 20.37
CA GLN A 132 -6.88 29.88 20.79
C GLN A 132 -6.24 29.67 22.18
N ASP A 133 -6.93 28.95 23.07
CA ASP A 133 -6.51 28.59 24.43
C ASP A 133 -5.91 27.18 24.53
N ALA A 134 -5.42 26.63 23.42
CA ALA A 134 -4.70 25.37 23.31
C ALA A 134 -3.30 25.56 22.71
N VAL A 135 -2.51 24.49 22.71
CA VAL A 135 -1.21 24.39 22.05
C VAL A 135 -1.09 23.04 21.37
N CYS A 136 -0.57 23.03 20.14
CA CYS A 136 -0.26 21.82 19.41
C CYS A 136 1.05 21.21 19.94
N ARG A 137 1.02 19.97 20.44
CA ARG A 137 2.20 19.26 20.98
C ARG A 137 2.04 17.73 20.80
N PRO A 138 3.12 16.93 20.81
CA PRO A 138 3.02 15.47 20.67
C PRO A 138 2.23 14.84 21.83
N ASP A 139 1.42 13.84 21.50
CA ASP A 139 0.66 13.03 22.45
C ASP A 139 1.22 11.60 22.52
N ASP A 140 1.81 11.25 23.66
CA ASP A 140 2.44 9.95 23.90
C ASP A 140 1.45 8.77 23.77
N ARG A 141 0.13 9.00 23.93
CA ARG A 141 -0.90 7.97 23.80
C ARG A 141 -1.08 7.50 22.36
N PHE A 142 -0.71 8.33 21.40
CA PHE A 142 -0.82 8.08 19.96
C PHE A 142 0.56 8.12 19.29
N ASN A 143 1.55 7.47 19.92
CA ASN A 143 2.90 7.28 19.38
C ASN A 143 3.60 8.60 18.98
N GLY A 144 3.30 9.69 19.71
CA GLY A 144 3.86 11.02 19.48
C GLY A 144 3.18 11.85 18.39
N ALA A 145 2.04 11.42 17.84
CA ALA A 145 1.24 12.25 16.93
C ALA A 145 0.82 13.57 17.59
N TYR A 146 0.79 14.66 16.83
CA TYR A 146 0.52 15.98 17.39
C TYR A 146 -0.96 16.19 17.69
N SER A 147 -1.31 16.52 18.94
CA SER A 147 -2.69 16.84 19.33
C SER A 147 -2.77 18.24 19.96
N CYS A 148 -3.94 18.86 19.85
CA CYS A 148 -4.25 20.11 20.52
C CYS A 148 -4.54 19.84 22.00
N HIS A 149 -3.71 20.41 22.89
CA HIS A 149 -3.96 20.36 24.33
C HIS A 149 -4.29 21.76 24.85
N CYS A 150 -5.39 21.89 25.59
CA CYS A 150 -5.71 23.13 26.29
C CYS A 150 -4.55 23.59 27.19
N LYS A 151 -4.35 24.91 27.27
CA LYS A 151 -3.38 25.57 28.15
C LYS A 151 -3.75 25.31 29.62
N ALA A 152 -2.77 25.42 30.51
CA ALA A 152 -2.96 25.15 31.93
C ALA A 152 -4.16 25.94 32.53
N GLY A 153 -5.01 25.25 33.30
CA GLY A 153 -6.25 25.79 33.85
C GLY A 153 -7.48 25.66 32.95
N PHE A 154 -7.33 25.17 31.71
CA PHE A 154 -8.44 24.92 30.79
C PHE A 154 -8.56 23.44 30.42
N THR A 155 -9.81 22.97 30.35
CA THR A 155 -10.23 21.67 29.81
C THR A 155 -11.21 21.81 28.66
N GLY A 156 -11.02 20.98 27.65
CA GLY A 156 -11.97 20.74 26.58
C GLY A 156 -11.34 19.79 25.56
N ASP A 157 -11.83 19.78 24.33
CA ASP A 157 -11.28 18.94 23.27
C ASP A 157 -9.92 19.43 22.74
N GLY A 158 -9.54 20.69 23.02
CA GLY A 158 -8.32 21.33 22.52
C GLY A 158 -8.46 21.95 21.12
N VAL A 159 -9.47 21.53 20.35
CA VAL A 159 -9.66 21.87 18.93
C VAL A 159 -10.73 22.94 18.79
N SER A 160 -11.94 22.69 19.31
CA SER A 160 -13.09 23.59 19.25
C SER A 160 -13.46 24.21 20.60
N VAL A 161 -13.02 23.59 21.70
CA VAL A 161 -13.37 23.97 23.07
C VAL A 161 -12.15 23.86 23.99
N CYS A 162 -11.82 24.96 24.67
CA CYS A 162 -11.11 24.95 25.95
C CYS A 162 -11.87 25.88 26.92
N LYS A 163 -12.30 25.33 28.06
CA LYS A 163 -13.07 26.03 29.11
C LYS A 163 -12.37 25.85 30.46
N PRO A 164 -12.43 26.81 31.40
CA PRO A 164 -11.82 26.64 32.72
C PRO A 164 -12.25 25.34 33.42
N GLU A 165 -11.29 24.62 34.02
CA GLU A 165 -11.49 23.26 34.55
C GLU A 165 -12.32 23.23 35.85
N SER A 166 -13.25 22.26 35.95
CA SER A 166 -14.06 21.99 37.13
C SER A 166 -13.99 20.51 37.53
N VAL A 167 -13.87 20.26 38.85
CA VAL A 167 -13.33 19.00 39.41
C VAL A 167 -14.38 17.90 39.58
N GLY A 168 -14.11 16.66 39.13
CA GLY A 168 -14.91 15.45 39.39
C GLY A 168 -14.26 14.14 38.89
N ARG A 169 -14.47 13.01 39.58
CA ARG A 169 -13.72 11.72 39.44
C ARG A 169 -14.54 10.55 38.83
N GLU A 170 -13.80 9.64 38.16
CA GLU A 170 -13.80 8.13 38.19
C GLU A 170 -15.15 7.37 38.36
N ASP A 171 -15.42 6.23 37.70
CA ASP A 171 -14.63 4.99 37.70
C ASP A 171 -15.16 3.92 36.69
N ALA A 172 -14.53 2.73 36.62
CA ALA A 172 -14.82 1.67 35.61
C ALA A 172 -15.15 0.26 36.19
N THR A 173 -15.34 -0.72 35.27
CA THR A 173 -15.22 -2.21 35.37
C THR A 173 -16.47 -3.11 35.30
N SER A 174 -16.38 -4.20 34.51
CA SER A 174 -17.02 -5.52 34.73
C SER A 174 -16.56 -6.55 33.66
N SER A 175 -16.28 -7.80 34.06
CA SER A 175 -15.91 -8.93 33.17
C SER A 175 -16.28 -10.30 33.77
N HIS A 176 -16.61 -11.31 32.93
CA HIS A 176 -16.79 -12.77 33.18
C HIS A 176 -17.49 -13.42 31.95
N ALA A 177 -17.53 -14.73 31.65
CA ALA A 177 -16.84 -15.97 32.06
C ALA A 177 -17.03 -17.07 30.94
N PHE A 178 -16.82 -18.37 31.21
CA PHE A 178 -16.98 -19.49 30.24
C PHE A 178 -17.57 -20.79 30.88
N ASP A 179 -18.16 -21.70 30.08
CA ASP A 179 -18.99 -22.87 30.49
C ASP A 179 -18.69 -24.17 29.68
N PRO A 180 -18.80 -25.42 30.22
CA PRO A 180 -18.19 -26.60 29.60
C PRO A 180 -19.13 -27.77 29.17
N THR A 181 -19.69 -27.75 27.95
CA THR A 181 -20.21 -28.96 27.24
C THR A 181 -19.98 -28.87 25.72
N CYS A 182 -18.88 -29.45 25.20
CA CYS A 182 -18.23 -29.06 23.92
C CYS A 182 -18.02 -27.52 23.73
N GLY A 183 -18.21 -26.72 24.78
CA GLY A 183 -18.00 -25.27 24.90
C GLY A 183 -16.51 -24.87 24.92
N GLY A 184 -15.80 -25.22 23.86
CA GLY A 184 -14.36 -25.05 23.71
C GLY A 184 -13.72 -25.95 22.65
N GLY A 185 -14.51 -26.85 22.03
CA GLY A 185 -14.04 -27.78 21.00
C GLY A 185 -13.27 -29.00 21.55
N CYS A 186 -13.02 -29.97 20.65
CA CYS A 186 -12.19 -31.13 20.96
C CYS A 186 -10.71 -30.75 20.98
N ARG A 187 -10.01 -31.08 22.06
CA ARG A 187 -8.60 -30.69 22.26
C ARG A 187 -7.60 -31.52 21.42
N ILE A 188 -7.99 -32.72 20.99
CA ILE A 188 -7.14 -33.62 20.21
C ILE A 188 -7.17 -33.22 18.72
N ARG A 189 -5.99 -33.05 18.12
CA ARG A 189 -5.84 -32.81 16.68
C ARG A 189 -6.49 -33.96 15.89
N ASN A 190 -7.25 -33.61 14.85
CA ASN A 190 -8.04 -34.54 14.02
C ASN A 190 -9.18 -35.27 14.74
N ALA A 191 -9.59 -34.81 15.93
CA ALA A 191 -10.88 -35.19 16.51
C ALA A 191 -12.03 -34.25 16.06
N GLU A 192 -13.26 -34.70 16.25
CA GLU A 192 -14.51 -33.98 16.06
C GLU A 192 -15.52 -34.34 17.17
N CYS A 193 -16.33 -33.37 17.63
CA CYS A 193 -17.35 -33.61 18.65
C CYS A 193 -18.53 -34.32 17.99
N ASP A 194 -18.82 -35.57 18.40
CA ASP A 194 -20.02 -36.26 17.95
C ASP A 194 -21.24 -35.57 18.54
N ARG A 195 -22.07 -35.02 17.65
CA ARG A 195 -23.19 -34.16 18.03
C ARG A 195 -24.35 -34.91 18.69
N TYR A 196 -24.35 -36.25 18.65
CA TYR A 196 -25.39 -37.08 19.27
C TYR A 196 -24.97 -37.62 20.63
N THR A 197 -23.69 -37.93 20.84
CA THR A 197 -23.17 -38.45 22.12
C THR A 197 -22.47 -37.40 22.99
N GLY A 198 -22.09 -36.25 22.42
CA GLY A 198 -21.37 -35.18 23.13
C GLY A 198 -19.89 -35.48 23.41
N THR A 199 -19.33 -36.51 22.77
CA THR A 199 -17.95 -37.01 22.99
C THR A 199 -17.07 -36.75 21.78
N CYS A 200 -15.76 -36.55 21.96
CA CYS A 200 -14.85 -36.41 20.83
C CYS A 200 -14.53 -37.78 20.20
N LYS A 201 -14.58 -37.87 18.87
CA LYS A 201 -14.19 -39.04 18.07
C LYS A 201 -13.19 -38.64 16.99
N CYS A 202 -12.42 -39.57 16.45
CA CYS A 202 -11.52 -39.26 15.34
C CYS A 202 -12.28 -39.01 14.03
N ARG A 203 -11.81 -38.04 13.25
CA ARG A 203 -12.32 -37.76 11.91
C ARG A 203 -12.03 -38.92 10.96
N SER A 204 -12.88 -39.09 9.95
CA SER A 204 -12.63 -39.98 8.81
C SER A 204 -11.23 -39.76 8.24
N GLY A 205 -10.43 -40.83 8.13
CA GLY A 205 -9.00 -40.76 7.79
C GLY A 205 -8.05 -41.12 8.95
N TYR A 206 -8.54 -41.13 10.19
CA TYR A 206 -7.72 -41.28 11.39
C TYR A 206 -8.20 -42.42 12.30
N ASP A 207 -7.25 -43.21 12.80
CA ASP A 207 -7.46 -44.24 13.81
C ASP A 207 -7.16 -43.68 15.21
N GLY A 208 -8.01 -43.97 16.20
CA GLY A 208 -7.83 -43.52 17.58
C GLY A 208 -9.12 -43.52 18.38
N ASP A 209 -9.08 -42.95 19.59
CA ASP A 209 -10.20 -42.88 20.53
C ASP A 209 -10.86 -41.49 20.63
N GLY A 210 -10.32 -40.48 19.93
CA GLY A 210 -10.86 -39.11 19.92
C GLY A 210 -10.51 -38.24 21.13
N GLU A 211 -10.12 -38.85 22.25
CA GLU A 211 -9.88 -38.19 23.53
C GLU A 211 -8.41 -38.25 23.99
N ARG A 212 -7.65 -39.27 23.57
CA ARG A 212 -6.21 -39.42 23.85
C ARG A 212 -5.35 -39.25 22.60
N GLY A 213 -5.87 -39.59 21.43
CA GLY A 213 -5.17 -39.40 20.17
C GLY A 213 -5.96 -39.81 18.93
N CYS A 214 -5.64 -39.18 17.81
CA CYS A 214 -6.09 -39.55 16.46
C CYS A 214 -4.88 -39.54 15.52
N TYR A 215 -4.59 -40.67 14.90
CA TYR A 215 -3.39 -40.90 14.10
C TYR A 215 -3.77 -41.28 12.67
N TRP A 216 -3.00 -40.84 11.68
CA TRP A 216 -3.31 -41.15 10.27
C TRP A 216 -3.46 -42.66 10.03
N ASN A 217 -4.60 -43.06 9.44
CA ASN A 217 -4.91 -44.46 9.20
C ASN A 217 -4.14 -44.97 7.98
N CYS A 218 -2.99 -45.61 8.24
CA CYS A 218 -2.14 -46.20 7.21
C CYS A 218 -2.79 -47.28 6.34
N LYS A 219 -3.97 -47.82 6.69
CA LYS A 219 -4.71 -48.77 5.84
C LYS A 219 -5.33 -48.09 4.62
N LEU A 220 -5.30 -46.76 4.57
CA LEU A 220 -5.71 -45.94 3.42
C LEU A 220 -4.59 -45.75 2.38
N CYS A 221 -3.37 -46.22 2.67
CA CYS A 221 -2.28 -46.24 1.69
C CYS A 221 -2.39 -47.47 0.78
N HIS A 222 -2.00 -47.30 -0.48
CA HIS A 222 -1.82 -48.39 -1.43
C HIS A 222 -0.79 -49.41 -0.88
N PRO A 223 -0.93 -50.74 -1.05
CA PRO A 223 -0.04 -51.73 -0.43
C PRO A 223 1.46 -51.57 -0.77
N SER A 224 1.78 -51.01 -1.94
CA SER A 224 3.16 -50.72 -2.38
C SER A 224 3.70 -49.35 -1.94
N ALA A 225 2.93 -48.57 -1.17
CA ALA A 225 3.31 -47.24 -0.70
C ALA A 225 3.72 -47.25 0.79
N ILE A 226 4.64 -46.36 1.14
CA ILE A 226 5.09 -46.13 2.51
C ILE A 226 4.12 -45.16 3.19
N CYS A 227 3.58 -45.56 4.34
CA CYS A 227 2.77 -44.65 5.16
C CYS A 227 3.66 -43.73 6.00
N ASP A 228 3.53 -42.42 5.78
CA ASP A 228 4.14 -41.38 6.60
C ASP A 228 3.09 -40.85 7.60
N ARG A 229 3.21 -41.30 8.85
CA ARG A 229 2.28 -40.92 9.93
C ARG A 229 2.52 -39.51 10.47
N GLU A 230 3.72 -38.95 10.29
CA GLU A 230 4.08 -37.63 10.83
C GLU A 230 3.58 -36.52 9.90
N ASN A 231 3.65 -36.74 8.59
CA ASN A 231 3.15 -35.83 7.56
C ASN A 231 1.77 -36.24 7.01
N GLU A 232 1.06 -37.14 7.70
CA GLU A 232 -0.34 -37.55 7.44
C GLU A 232 -0.60 -37.95 5.96
N ARG A 233 0.33 -38.68 5.34
CA ARG A 233 0.30 -38.99 3.89
C ARG A 233 0.85 -40.37 3.53
N CYS A 234 0.64 -40.76 2.28
CA CYS A 234 1.22 -41.96 1.69
C CYS A 234 2.27 -41.56 0.63
N ILE A 235 3.37 -42.30 0.52
CA ILE A 235 4.51 -41.95 -0.32
C ILE A 235 4.94 -43.17 -1.13
N CYS A 236 5.03 -43.05 -2.45
CA CYS A 236 5.65 -44.09 -3.26
C CYS A 236 7.16 -44.20 -2.97
N PRO A 237 7.71 -45.42 -2.80
CA PRO A 237 9.15 -45.61 -2.65
C PRO A 237 9.89 -45.23 -3.94
N SER A 238 11.19 -44.91 -3.82
CA SER A 238 12.04 -44.54 -4.95
C SER A 238 11.97 -45.56 -6.09
N GLY A 239 11.77 -45.07 -7.33
CA GLY A 239 11.56 -45.91 -8.51
C GLY A 239 10.08 -46.22 -8.81
N TYR A 240 9.15 -45.81 -7.95
CA TYR A 240 7.71 -45.91 -8.17
C TYR A 240 7.08 -44.53 -8.37
N ARG A 241 6.00 -44.46 -9.14
CA ARG A 241 5.15 -43.28 -9.35
C ARG A 241 3.73 -43.57 -8.90
N GLY A 242 3.05 -42.56 -8.39
CA GLY A 242 1.67 -42.63 -7.95
C GLY A 242 1.41 -41.66 -6.80
N ASP A 243 0.15 -41.58 -6.38
CA ASP A 243 -0.28 -40.80 -5.23
C ASP A 243 -0.06 -41.53 -3.89
N GLY A 244 0.29 -42.82 -3.94
CA GLY A 244 0.49 -43.66 -2.77
C GLY A 244 -0.80 -44.08 -2.05
N GLN A 245 -1.98 -43.65 -2.52
CA GLN A 245 -3.29 -44.01 -1.96
C GLN A 245 -4.10 -44.86 -2.94
N THR A 246 -4.27 -44.40 -4.18
CA THR A 246 -5.02 -45.12 -5.22
C THR A 246 -4.11 -46.01 -6.08
N PHE A 247 -2.87 -45.57 -6.37
CA PHE A 247 -1.89 -46.42 -7.06
C PHE A 247 -0.45 -46.09 -6.67
N CYS A 248 0.43 -47.08 -6.86
CA CYS A 248 1.87 -46.91 -6.76
C CYS A 248 2.58 -47.95 -7.63
N GLU A 249 2.98 -47.53 -8.83
CA GLU A 249 3.50 -48.39 -9.92
C GLU A 249 4.97 -48.14 -10.19
N GLN A 250 5.72 -49.16 -10.65
CA GLN A 250 7.11 -48.96 -11.07
C GLN A 250 7.21 -48.02 -12.28
N ILE A 251 8.18 -47.11 -12.25
CA ILE A 251 8.51 -46.22 -13.37
C ILE A 251 9.19 -47.06 -14.46
N PRO A 252 8.64 -47.17 -15.69
CA PRO A 252 9.27 -47.96 -16.75
C PRO A 252 10.59 -47.34 -17.19
N VAL A 253 11.68 -48.10 -17.09
CA VAL A 253 13.02 -47.66 -17.50
C VAL A 253 13.15 -47.73 -19.03
N ARG A 254 13.47 -46.59 -19.65
CA ARG A 254 14.03 -46.53 -21.02
C ARG A 254 15.51 -46.15 -20.94
N GLN A 255 16.33 -46.82 -21.74
CA GLN A 255 17.78 -46.75 -21.64
C GLN A 255 18.35 -45.54 -22.40
N ASP A 256 18.73 -44.53 -21.62
CA ASP A 256 19.80 -43.53 -21.79
C ASP A 256 20.15 -43.00 -23.19
N SER A 257 19.68 -41.78 -23.45
CA SER A 257 20.48 -40.75 -24.12
C SER A 257 21.34 -40.00 -23.08
N ILE A 258 22.57 -39.62 -23.43
CA ILE A 258 23.43 -38.73 -22.62
C ILE A 258 22.63 -37.48 -22.20
N LYS A 259 22.74 -37.06 -20.95
CA LYS A 259 22.15 -35.82 -20.42
C LYS A 259 23.24 -34.89 -19.93
N VAL A 260 23.09 -33.62 -20.24
CA VAL A 260 23.94 -32.53 -19.72
C VAL A 260 23.02 -31.59 -18.95
N ARG A 261 23.46 -31.10 -17.80
CA ARG A 261 22.72 -30.13 -16.98
C ARG A 261 23.68 -29.13 -16.35
N ILE A 262 23.34 -27.85 -16.40
CA ILE A 262 24.02 -26.80 -15.64
C ILE A 262 23.12 -26.38 -14.45
N MET A 263 23.71 -25.97 -13.33
CA MET A 263 22.96 -25.26 -12.28
C MET A 263 22.64 -23.84 -12.77
N GLY A 264 21.36 -23.51 -12.94
CA GLY A 264 20.91 -22.24 -13.55
C GLY A 264 20.89 -22.25 -15.10
N GLU A 265 20.65 -23.42 -15.71
CA GLU A 265 20.57 -23.55 -17.17
C GLU A 265 19.49 -22.64 -17.80
N GLY A 266 19.88 -21.85 -18.81
CA GLY A 266 19.02 -20.86 -19.45
C GLY A 266 18.83 -19.55 -18.68
N GLU A 267 19.39 -19.42 -17.47
CA GLU A 267 19.34 -18.20 -16.65
C GLU A 267 20.51 -17.25 -16.97
N VAL A 268 20.44 -16.03 -16.44
CA VAL A 268 21.54 -15.06 -16.48
C VAL A 268 22.15 -14.94 -15.08
N MET A 269 23.35 -15.49 -14.89
CA MET A 269 24.12 -15.35 -13.66
C MET A 269 24.80 -13.98 -13.61
N ASN A 270 24.27 -13.08 -12.78
CA ASN A 270 24.90 -11.77 -12.56
C ASN A 270 25.99 -11.90 -11.49
N ILE A 271 27.25 -11.71 -11.88
CA ILE A 271 28.37 -11.58 -10.94
C ILE A 271 28.49 -10.11 -10.58
N THR A 272 28.18 -9.78 -9.35
CA THR A 272 28.18 -8.39 -8.89
C THR A 272 29.20 -8.11 -7.79
N ASP A 273 29.71 -9.16 -7.14
CA ASP A 273 30.83 -9.09 -6.21
C ASP A 273 32.05 -9.78 -6.84
N ILE A 274 32.90 -8.96 -7.47
CA ILE A 274 34.15 -9.41 -8.11
C ILE A 274 35.22 -9.90 -7.12
N SER A 275 34.98 -9.80 -5.80
CA SER A 275 35.86 -10.40 -4.78
C SER A 275 35.60 -11.90 -4.59
N HIS A 276 34.43 -12.40 -5.03
CA HIS A 276 34.10 -13.81 -5.05
C HIS A 276 34.44 -14.44 -6.42
N PRO A 277 34.92 -15.70 -6.44
CA PRO A 277 35.20 -16.40 -7.68
C PRO A 277 33.90 -16.70 -8.45
N LEU A 278 33.94 -16.59 -9.78
CA LEU A 278 32.93 -17.24 -10.63
C LEU A 278 33.09 -18.74 -10.47
N GLU A 279 32.04 -19.46 -10.05
CA GLU A 279 32.02 -20.92 -10.02
C GLU A 279 30.78 -21.47 -10.76
N LEU A 280 31.01 -22.10 -11.91
CA LEU A 280 29.98 -22.79 -12.69
C LEU A 280 30.13 -24.30 -12.54
N ARG A 281 29.01 -25.04 -12.47
CA ARG A 281 28.99 -26.50 -12.35
C ARG A 281 28.10 -27.15 -13.39
N CYS A 282 28.68 -28.09 -14.13
CA CYS A 282 28.02 -28.90 -15.13
C CYS A 282 28.05 -30.38 -14.74
N PHE A 283 26.94 -31.06 -14.92
CA PHE A 283 26.78 -32.49 -14.68
C PHE A 283 26.48 -33.19 -16.01
N VAL A 284 27.28 -34.20 -16.34
CA VAL A 284 27.11 -35.04 -17.53
C VAL A 284 26.81 -36.45 -17.05
N THR A 285 25.60 -36.94 -17.29
CA THR A 285 25.14 -38.27 -16.87
C THR A 285 24.75 -39.14 -18.07
N GLY A 286 25.14 -40.41 -18.04
CA GLY A 286 24.91 -41.33 -19.15
C GLY A 286 25.56 -42.70 -18.95
N SER A 287 25.05 -43.69 -19.67
CA SER A 287 25.54 -45.08 -19.61
C SER A 287 26.91 -45.28 -20.28
N ASP A 288 27.26 -44.45 -21.25
CA ASP A 288 28.57 -44.45 -21.90
C ASP A 288 29.54 -43.51 -21.17
N GLN A 289 30.52 -44.10 -20.47
CA GLN A 289 31.51 -43.39 -19.66
C GLN A 289 32.62 -42.71 -20.47
N SER A 290 32.62 -42.81 -21.81
CA SER A 290 33.58 -42.09 -22.67
C SER A 290 33.27 -40.58 -22.76
N TYR A 291 32.00 -40.20 -22.62
CA TYR A 291 31.57 -38.80 -22.69
C TYR A 291 31.75 -38.11 -21.34
N SER A 292 32.89 -37.44 -21.20
CA SER A 292 33.29 -36.82 -19.95
C SER A 292 33.06 -35.30 -19.90
N GLY A 293 32.57 -34.71 -21.00
CA GLY A 293 32.18 -33.30 -21.14
C GLY A 293 33.32 -32.26 -21.10
N GLN A 294 33.01 -31.07 -21.60
CA GLN A 294 33.89 -29.88 -21.61
C GLN A 294 33.07 -28.57 -21.52
N TRP A 295 33.69 -27.54 -20.95
CA TRP A 295 33.18 -26.16 -21.01
C TRP A 295 33.71 -25.42 -22.24
N ILE A 296 32.89 -24.54 -22.79
CA ILE A 296 33.19 -23.55 -23.83
C ILE A 296 32.81 -22.20 -23.25
N GLN A 297 33.69 -21.20 -23.40
CA GLN A 297 33.56 -19.88 -22.78
C GLN A 297 33.63 -18.74 -23.81
N PRO A 298 33.27 -17.50 -23.44
CA PRO A 298 33.46 -16.33 -24.30
C PRO A 298 34.92 -16.15 -24.71
N HIS A 299 35.17 -15.72 -25.94
CA HIS A 299 36.53 -15.51 -26.47
C HIS A 299 37.31 -14.39 -25.74
N SER A 300 36.62 -13.53 -24.98
CA SER A 300 37.18 -12.46 -24.16
C SER A 300 37.44 -12.85 -22.70
N ALA A 301 36.97 -14.02 -22.26
CA ALA A 301 37.07 -14.44 -20.87
C ALA A 301 38.49 -14.92 -20.51
N GLN A 302 38.86 -14.76 -19.24
CA GLN A 302 40.10 -15.27 -18.66
C GLN A 302 40.15 -16.81 -18.70
N GLU A 303 41.35 -17.39 -18.66
CA GLU A 303 41.48 -18.85 -18.54
C GLU A 303 41.01 -19.33 -17.15
N PRO A 304 40.03 -20.24 -17.07
CA PRO A 304 39.49 -20.71 -15.81
C PRO A 304 40.22 -21.95 -15.29
N ILE A 305 40.16 -22.17 -13.99
CA ILE A 305 40.53 -23.44 -13.37
C ILE A 305 39.36 -24.42 -13.58
N VAL A 306 39.54 -25.39 -14.48
CA VAL A 306 38.56 -26.47 -14.71
C VAL A 306 38.92 -27.69 -13.88
N THR A 307 38.04 -28.07 -12.96
CA THR A 307 38.17 -29.29 -12.13
C THR A 307 37.12 -30.31 -12.54
N LYS A 308 37.51 -31.59 -12.60
CA LYS A 308 36.67 -32.66 -13.13
C LYS A 308 36.65 -33.86 -12.20
N THR A 309 35.47 -34.19 -11.70
CA THR A 309 35.25 -35.21 -10.67
C THR A 309 34.37 -36.31 -11.23
N ARG A 310 34.77 -37.57 -11.07
CA ARG A 310 33.96 -38.72 -11.49
C ARG A 310 32.91 -39.01 -10.42
N GLN A 311 31.64 -39.01 -10.81
CA GLN A 311 30.49 -39.31 -9.97
C GLN A 311 30.01 -40.76 -10.20
N GLN A 312 28.99 -41.22 -9.47
CA GLN A 312 28.48 -42.59 -9.59
C GLN A 312 27.77 -42.86 -10.93
N ASP A 313 27.20 -41.83 -11.55
CA ASP A 313 26.35 -41.86 -12.74
C ASP A 313 26.91 -41.00 -13.91
N GLY A 314 28.15 -40.51 -13.80
CA GLY A 314 28.78 -39.68 -14.81
C GLY A 314 29.95 -38.81 -14.31
N TYR A 315 30.00 -37.56 -14.76
CA TYR A 315 31.04 -36.59 -14.42
C TYR A 315 30.45 -35.25 -13.96
N GLU A 316 31.06 -34.65 -12.94
CA GLU A 316 30.89 -33.24 -12.56
C GLU A 316 32.09 -32.44 -13.06
N ILE A 317 31.82 -31.30 -13.69
CA ILE A 317 32.81 -30.43 -14.31
C ILE A 317 32.60 -29.01 -13.77
N SER A 318 33.49 -28.58 -12.88
CA SER A 318 33.49 -27.26 -12.28
C SER A 318 34.43 -26.33 -13.04
N LEU A 319 33.97 -25.13 -13.36
CA LEU A 319 34.76 -24.04 -13.96
C LEU A 319 34.87 -22.92 -12.92
N ARG A 320 36.09 -22.46 -12.64
CA ARG A 320 36.36 -21.40 -11.66
C ARG A 320 37.24 -20.27 -12.20
N ILE A 321 36.76 -19.02 -12.15
CA ILE A 321 37.59 -17.81 -12.37
C ILE A 321 37.75 -17.10 -11.03
N ASN A 322 38.97 -16.92 -10.55
CA ASN A 322 39.23 -16.44 -9.18
C ASN A 322 38.94 -14.94 -8.97
N GLN A 323 39.04 -14.13 -10.01
CA GLN A 323 38.78 -12.69 -10.01
C GLN A 323 38.02 -12.33 -11.29
N PRO A 324 36.68 -12.47 -11.31
CA PRO A 324 35.88 -12.19 -12.49
C PRO A 324 35.86 -10.69 -12.83
N THR A 325 35.78 -10.39 -14.12
CA THR A 325 35.84 -9.04 -14.70
C THR A 325 34.78 -8.88 -15.78
N ILE A 326 34.52 -7.65 -16.25
CA ILE A 326 33.51 -7.37 -17.28
C ILE A 326 33.72 -8.23 -18.55
N THR A 327 34.97 -8.54 -18.92
CA THR A 327 35.31 -9.36 -20.09
C THR A 327 34.97 -10.85 -19.95
N ASP A 328 34.72 -11.32 -18.72
CA ASP A 328 34.22 -12.67 -18.42
C ASP A 328 32.71 -12.81 -18.61
N SER A 329 32.01 -11.72 -18.98
CA SER A 329 30.59 -11.74 -19.36
C SER A 329 30.39 -12.41 -20.72
N GLY A 330 29.30 -13.17 -20.85
CA GLY A 330 28.89 -13.83 -22.08
C GLY A 330 28.33 -15.23 -21.83
N ARG A 331 28.10 -15.98 -22.92
CA ARG A 331 27.54 -17.33 -22.86
C ARG A 331 28.61 -18.37 -22.54
N TYR A 332 28.38 -19.15 -21.49
CA TYR A 332 29.14 -20.35 -21.16
C TYR A 332 28.30 -21.57 -21.54
N GLU A 333 28.91 -22.50 -22.28
CA GLU A 333 28.25 -23.72 -22.76
C GLU A 333 28.99 -24.95 -22.22
N CYS A 334 28.27 -25.89 -21.63
CA CYS A 334 28.81 -27.20 -21.31
C CYS A 334 28.31 -28.22 -22.33
N ARG A 335 29.23 -28.98 -22.95
CA ARG A 335 28.91 -29.92 -24.04
C ARG A 335 29.46 -31.32 -23.77
N ALA A 336 28.65 -32.34 -24.05
CA ALA A 336 29.06 -33.74 -24.05
C ALA A 336 28.43 -34.47 -25.26
N GLY A 337 29.27 -34.92 -26.19
CA GLY A 337 28.79 -35.48 -27.46
C GLY A 337 27.97 -34.45 -28.24
N ASN A 338 26.75 -34.82 -28.63
CA ASN A 338 25.81 -33.96 -29.36
C ASN A 338 24.85 -33.17 -28.45
N VAL A 339 24.98 -33.28 -27.12
CA VAL A 339 24.11 -32.61 -26.14
C VAL A 339 24.89 -31.49 -25.47
N ALA A 340 24.25 -30.34 -25.32
CA ALA A 340 24.82 -29.17 -24.66
C ALA A 340 23.76 -28.41 -23.84
N ALA A 341 24.22 -27.77 -22.77
CA ALA A 341 23.49 -26.86 -21.91
C ALA A 341 24.24 -25.52 -21.87
N PHE A 342 23.54 -24.40 -21.63
CA PHE A 342 24.18 -23.09 -21.53
C PHE A 342 23.68 -22.26 -20.34
N ILE A 343 24.51 -21.31 -19.93
CA ILE A 343 24.21 -20.27 -18.96
C ILE A 343 24.83 -18.96 -19.44
N ASP A 344 24.13 -17.85 -19.33
CA ASP A 344 24.66 -16.53 -19.67
C ASP A 344 25.21 -15.88 -18.39
N VAL A 345 26.44 -15.35 -18.43
CA VAL A 345 27.08 -14.67 -17.29
C VAL A 345 27.17 -13.18 -17.60
N ASN A 346 26.87 -12.33 -16.62
CA ASN A 346 26.95 -10.87 -16.72
C ASN A 346 27.71 -10.33 -15.51
N VAL A 347 28.90 -9.77 -15.72
CA VAL A 347 29.73 -9.23 -14.63
C VAL A 347 29.50 -7.73 -14.53
N GLU A 348 28.82 -7.31 -13.46
CA GLU A 348 28.50 -5.90 -13.20
C GLU A 348 29.58 -5.24 -12.34
N GLU A 349 29.93 -3.99 -12.67
CA GLU A 349 30.91 -3.21 -11.93
C GLU A 349 30.31 -2.75 -10.58
N SER A 350 30.86 -3.24 -9.47
CA SER A 350 30.47 -2.83 -8.11
C SER A 350 30.95 -1.39 -7.84
N ALA A 351 30.16 -0.41 -8.30
CA ALA A 351 30.55 0.99 -8.42
C ALA A 351 30.56 1.77 -7.08
N ILE A 352 31.25 1.27 -6.06
CA ILE A 352 31.63 2.05 -4.88
C ILE A 352 32.80 2.97 -5.28
N PRO A 353 32.81 4.28 -4.94
CA PRO A 353 31.84 4.99 -4.11
C PRO A 353 30.76 5.78 -4.89
N PHE A 354 29.57 5.86 -4.31
CA PHE A 354 28.48 6.77 -4.68
C PHE A 354 27.89 7.47 -3.45
N THR A 355 27.12 8.54 -3.66
CA THR A 355 26.54 9.33 -2.55
C THR A 355 25.23 8.71 -2.08
N VAL A 356 25.19 8.32 -0.80
CA VAL A 356 24.00 7.80 -0.09
C VAL A 356 23.43 8.91 0.77
N LEU A 357 22.11 9.09 0.71
CA LEU A 357 21.38 10.15 1.38
C LEU A 357 20.36 9.52 2.33
N LEU A 358 20.31 10.01 3.55
CA LEU A 358 19.48 9.49 4.62
C LEU A 358 18.70 10.65 5.26
N THR A 359 17.48 10.40 5.70
CA THR A 359 16.76 11.37 6.54
C THR A 359 16.61 10.86 7.97
N SER A 360 16.76 11.77 8.91
CA SER A 360 16.69 11.55 10.36
C SER A 360 15.91 12.69 11.01
N ASP A 361 15.63 12.59 12.31
CA ASP A 361 14.92 13.64 13.04
C ASP A 361 15.67 14.99 13.09
N ASP A 362 17.00 14.99 12.84
CA ASP A 362 17.84 16.20 12.72
C ASP A 362 17.83 16.80 11.29
N GLY A 363 17.35 16.06 10.28
CA GLY A 363 17.31 16.48 8.88
C GLY A 363 17.97 15.51 7.89
N ILE A 364 18.44 16.06 6.76
CA ILE A 364 19.06 15.33 5.65
C ILE A 364 20.55 15.15 5.90
N LEU A 365 20.98 13.89 5.91
CA LEU A 365 22.33 13.44 6.11
C LEU A 365 22.91 12.93 4.79
N MET A 366 24.17 13.28 4.50
CA MET A 366 24.94 12.73 3.39
C MET A 366 26.01 11.78 3.91
N THR A 367 26.19 10.67 3.22
CA THR A 367 27.26 9.68 3.44
C THR A 367 27.73 9.16 2.07
N GLN A 368 28.91 8.53 2.01
CA GLN A 368 29.35 7.78 0.84
C GLN A 368 29.12 6.29 1.05
N SER A 369 28.88 5.53 -0.02
CA SER A 369 29.02 4.07 0.02
C SER A 369 30.50 3.72 0.25
N THR A 370 30.74 2.62 0.96
CA THR A 370 32.06 2.27 1.48
C THR A 370 32.17 0.76 1.69
N ASP A 371 33.39 0.24 1.54
CA ASP A 371 33.73 -1.14 1.88
C ASP A 371 33.87 -1.42 3.39
N SER A 372 33.58 -0.41 4.22
CA SER A 372 33.55 -0.56 5.67
C SER A 372 32.13 -0.80 6.20
N ASN A 373 32.00 -1.57 7.28
CA ASN A 373 30.74 -1.72 8.01
C ASN A 373 30.38 -0.47 8.84
N VAL A 374 31.12 0.63 8.67
CA VAL A 374 30.95 1.91 9.35
C VAL A 374 31.15 3.07 8.37
N THR A 375 30.21 4.00 8.33
CA THR A 375 30.35 5.27 7.62
C THR A 375 30.12 6.47 8.54
N LYS A 376 30.46 7.67 8.06
CA LYS A 376 30.27 8.95 8.76
C LYS A 376 29.22 9.76 7.99
N ALA A 377 28.16 10.18 8.68
CA ALA A 377 27.23 11.16 8.14
C ALA A 377 27.82 12.58 8.25
N THR A 378 27.50 13.42 7.28
CA THR A 378 27.54 14.88 7.39
C THR A 378 26.10 15.42 7.37
N LEU A 379 25.75 16.29 8.32
CA LEU A 379 24.46 16.99 8.28
C LEU A 379 24.51 18.01 7.15
N TRP A 380 23.64 17.84 6.15
CA TRP A 380 23.68 18.63 4.93
C TRP A 380 22.51 19.60 4.79
N ASN A 381 21.36 19.26 5.38
CA ASN A 381 20.29 20.22 5.66
C ASN A 381 19.56 19.90 6.96
N ILE A 382 19.13 20.93 7.69
CA ILE A 382 18.07 20.79 8.70
C ILE A 382 16.76 20.77 7.91
N ALA A 383 16.07 19.64 7.90
CA ALA A 383 14.81 19.53 7.16
C ALA A 383 13.68 20.19 7.97
N GLU A 384 13.02 21.15 7.34
CA GLU A 384 12.08 22.08 7.96
C GLU A 384 10.90 21.31 8.59
N ASN A 385 10.72 21.45 9.91
CA ASN A 385 9.65 20.85 10.71
C ASN A 385 9.42 19.33 10.53
N ASN A 386 10.48 18.57 10.22
CA ASN A 386 10.39 17.13 9.94
C ASN A 386 10.68 16.21 11.15
N LYS A 387 10.81 16.77 12.35
CA LYS A 387 11.10 16.00 13.56
C LYS A 387 9.96 15.01 13.83
N TYR A 388 10.27 13.72 13.94
CA TYR A 388 9.32 12.60 14.12
C TYR A 388 8.41 12.25 12.93
N GLY A 389 8.24 13.11 11.93
CA GLY A 389 7.40 12.87 10.74
C GLY A 389 8.02 11.90 9.71
N ARG A 390 7.19 11.22 8.90
CA ARG A 390 7.67 10.37 7.79
C ARG A 390 8.07 11.26 6.60
N VAL A 391 9.37 11.50 6.44
CA VAL A 391 9.91 12.15 5.23
C VAL A 391 9.98 11.16 4.07
N SER A 392 9.68 11.63 2.86
CA SER A 392 10.02 10.95 1.60
C SER A 392 11.05 11.77 0.84
N MET A 393 11.99 11.11 0.14
CA MET A 393 13.13 11.75 -0.52
C MET A 393 13.58 10.95 -1.75
N VAL A 394 13.83 11.64 -2.86
CA VAL A 394 14.35 11.07 -4.11
C VAL A 394 15.42 11.96 -4.74
N GLY A 395 16.40 11.34 -5.41
CA GLY A 395 17.42 12.05 -6.20
C GLY A 395 17.07 12.10 -7.69
N ASP A 396 17.07 13.29 -8.27
CA ASP A 396 17.08 13.49 -9.73
C ASP A 396 18.54 13.47 -10.22
N CYS A 397 18.91 12.36 -10.86
CA CYS A 397 20.25 12.14 -11.42
C CYS A 397 20.57 13.07 -12.61
N ASN A 398 19.57 13.59 -13.31
CA ASN A 398 19.75 14.34 -14.55
C ASN A 398 20.01 15.82 -14.22
N SER A 399 19.18 16.39 -13.35
CA SER A 399 19.36 17.77 -12.89
C SER A 399 20.38 17.92 -11.76
N GLN A 400 20.88 16.82 -11.18
CA GLN A 400 21.66 16.78 -9.93
C GLN A 400 20.95 17.56 -8.81
N ARG A 401 19.79 17.02 -8.41
CA ARG A 401 18.91 17.60 -7.39
C ARG A 401 18.39 16.54 -6.42
N ILE A 402 18.05 16.99 -5.23
CA ILE A 402 17.30 16.23 -4.22
C ILE A 402 15.89 16.81 -4.20
N ILE A 403 14.87 15.96 -4.15
CA ILE A 403 13.48 16.35 -3.89
C ILE A 403 13.02 15.62 -2.63
N TYR A 404 12.43 16.35 -1.68
CA TYR A 404 11.98 15.79 -0.41
C TYR A 404 10.74 16.49 0.14
N THR A 405 10.03 15.84 1.04
CA THR A 405 8.87 16.41 1.75
C THR A 405 9.31 17.11 3.05
N SER A 406 8.87 18.35 3.27
CA SER A 406 9.04 19.09 4.53
C SER A 406 7.70 19.33 5.23
N ASP A 407 7.73 19.90 6.43
CA ASP A 407 6.55 20.38 7.15
C ASP A 407 5.50 19.28 7.34
N TYR A 408 5.95 18.15 7.88
CA TYR A 408 5.16 16.92 8.07
C TYR A 408 4.55 16.34 6.77
N GLY A 409 4.96 16.80 5.59
CA GLY A 409 4.40 16.40 4.30
C GLY A 409 3.63 17.48 3.58
N HIS A 410 3.35 18.62 4.22
CA HIS A 410 2.54 19.70 3.64
C HIS A 410 3.28 20.52 2.57
N THR A 411 4.59 20.33 2.43
CA THR A 411 5.42 21.02 1.43
C THR A 411 6.35 20.03 0.72
N ILE A 412 6.50 20.20 -0.60
CA ILE A 412 7.54 19.52 -1.39
C ILE A 412 8.64 20.54 -1.70
N ARG A 413 9.87 20.24 -1.29
CA ARG A 413 11.08 21.06 -1.52
C ARG A 413 12.05 20.36 -2.46
N TRP A 414 12.87 21.14 -3.16
CA TRP A 414 14.06 20.65 -3.84
C TRP A 414 15.31 21.46 -3.51
N GLY A 415 16.49 20.85 -3.66
CA GLY A 415 17.77 21.55 -3.58
C GLY A 415 18.78 20.97 -4.58
N SER A 416 19.76 21.78 -5.02
CA SER A 416 20.81 21.31 -5.91
C SER A 416 21.87 20.52 -5.14
N SER A 417 22.33 19.41 -5.71
CA SER A 417 23.30 18.51 -5.09
C SER A 417 24.73 18.68 -5.60
N ASN A 418 25.04 19.79 -6.28
CA ASN A 418 26.36 20.05 -6.85
C ASN A 418 27.44 20.04 -5.76
N SER A 419 28.51 19.28 -6.00
CA SER A 419 29.50 18.77 -5.03
C SER A 419 30.38 19.81 -4.29
N GLY A 420 30.08 21.10 -4.41
CA GLY A 420 30.77 22.19 -3.72
C GLY A 420 29.98 22.89 -2.60
N GLN A 421 28.75 22.46 -2.29
CA GLN A 421 27.90 23.13 -1.29
C GLN A 421 27.93 22.43 0.09
N ASN A 422 28.56 23.09 1.07
CA ASN A 422 28.57 22.67 2.49
C ASN A 422 27.19 22.65 3.17
N LYS A 423 26.18 23.27 2.56
CA LYS A 423 24.79 23.29 3.02
C LYS A 423 23.87 23.30 1.81
N LEU A 424 22.83 22.47 1.83
CA LEU A 424 21.80 22.46 0.79
C LEU A 424 21.02 23.79 0.79
N VAL A 425 20.92 24.45 -0.37
CA VAL A 425 19.99 25.57 -0.56
C VAL A 425 18.72 25.03 -1.19
N THR A 426 17.58 25.21 -0.50
CA THR A 426 16.30 24.61 -0.86
C THR A 426 15.31 25.63 -1.42
N LYS A 427 14.39 25.15 -2.25
CA LYS A 427 13.27 25.91 -2.84
C LYS A 427 12.00 25.07 -2.77
N GLU A 428 10.88 25.72 -2.58
CA GLU A 428 9.56 25.09 -2.58
C GLU A 428 9.12 24.82 -4.03
N ILE A 429 8.57 23.62 -4.26
CA ILE A 429 7.84 23.27 -5.50
C ILE A 429 6.36 23.59 -5.32
N TYR A 430 5.82 23.20 -4.17
CA TYR A 430 4.40 23.25 -3.83
C TYR A 430 4.24 23.17 -2.30
N THR A 431 3.26 23.89 -1.76
CA THR A 431 2.86 23.85 -0.34
C THR A 431 1.32 23.90 -0.23
N SER A 432 0.74 23.22 0.76
CA SER A 432 -0.70 23.18 1.00
C SER A 432 -1.02 22.93 2.46
N GLN A 433 -2.05 23.61 2.98
CA GLN A 433 -2.53 23.39 4.36
C GLN A 433 -3.33 22.08 4.53
N PHE A 434 -3.75 21.46 3.43
CA PHE A 434 -4.62 20.28 3.43
C PHE A 434 -3.92 19.03 2.89
N ASN A 435 -3.18 19.17 1.79
CA ASN A 435 -2.55 18.05 1.11
C ASN A 435 -1.30 17.59 1.89
N ARG A 436 -1.10 16.28 1.99
CA ARG A 436 0.01 15.66 2.74
C ARG A 436 0.72 14.64 1.87
N PHE A 437 1.94 14.98 1.46
CA PHE A 437 2.69 14.21 0.47
C PHE A 437 3.58 13.13 1.10
N ARG A 438 3.59 11.95 0.44
CA ARG A 438 4.42 10.78 0.75
C ARG A 438 4.88 10.11 -0.55
N ASN A 439 5.72 9.08 -0.42
CA ASN A 439 6.11 8.16 -1.49
C ASN A 439 6.44 8.87 -2.82
N LEU A 440 7.40 9.79 -2.76
CA LEU A 440 7.89 10.49 -3.94
C LEU A 440 8.58 9.51 -4.91
N ALA A 441 8.39 9.74 -6.20
CA ALA A 441 9.18 9.12 -7.26
C ALA A 441 9.49 10.17 -8.34
N VAL A 442 10.63 10.03 -9.04
CA VAL A 442 11.08 11.02 -10.03
C VAL A 442 11.30 10.38 -11.39
N ASP A 443 10.72 11.00 -12.43
CA ASP A 443 11.09 10.76 -13.81
C ASP A 443 12.22 11.72 -14.17
N SER A 444 13.46 11.30 -13.94
CA SER A 444 14.66 12.10 -14.23
C SER A 444 14.81 12.48 -15.70
N LEU A 445 14.17 11.77 -16.64
CA LEU A 445 14.28 12.06 -18.08
C LEU A 445 13.34 13.19 -18.53
N SER A 446 12.20 13.35 -17.87
CA SER A 446 11.26 14.47 -18.11
C SER A 446 11.39 15.59 -17.06
N GLY A 447 12.06 15.32 -15.94
CA GLY A 447 12.16 16.24 -14.79
C GLY A 447 10.86 16.37 -13.99
N ASN A 448 9.99 15.36 -14.03
CA ASN A 448 8.72 15.35 -13.29
C ASN A 448 8.87 14.59 -11.97
N VAL A 449 8.16 15.04 -10.94
CA VAL A 449 8.07 14.39 -9.63
C VAL A 449 6.64 13.95 -9.41
N PHE A 450 6.44 12.67 -9.11
CA PHE A 450 5.17 12.08 -8.73
C PHE A 450 5.16 11.94 -7.20
N ALA A 451 4.04 12.28 -6.57
CA ALA A 451 3.84 12.14 -5.13
C ALA A 451 2.50 11.48 -4.84
N TRP A 452 2.47 10.62 -3.82
CA TRP A 452 1.22 10.18 -3.21
C TRP A 452 0.70 11.30 -2.31
N GLU A 453 -0.54 11.70 -2.53
CA GLU A 453 -1.29 12.60 -1.66
C GLU A 453 -2.16 11.74 -0.72
N GLU A 454 -1.87 11.82 0.58
CA GLU A 454 -2.36 10.92 1.63
C GLU A 454 -3.80 11.23 2.09
N ALA A 455 -4.28 12.47 1.95
CA ALA A 455 -5.57 12.90 2.49
C ALA A 455 -6.78 12.61 1.55
N PHE A 456 -6.56 12.66 0.24
CA PHE A 456 -7.55 12.44 -0.81
C PHE A 456 -7.28 11.18 -1.66
N GLY A 457 -6.17 10.50 -1.41
CA GLY A 457 -5.86 9.20 -2.03
C GLY A 457 -5.50 9.29 -3.52
N LYS A 458 -4.79 10.34 -3.93
CA LYS A 458 -4.46 10.60 -5.35
C LYS A 458 -2.96 10.66 -5.61
N ILE A 459 -2.54 10.34 -6.83
CA ILE A 459 -1.17 10.61 -7.30
C ILE A 459 -1.16 11.98 -7.99
N MET A 460 -0.30 12.88 -7.51
CA MET A 460 -0.10 14.22 -8.06
C MET A 460 1.27 14.34 -8.73
N VAL A 461 1.33 15.03 -9.87
CA VAL A 461 2.54 15.24 -10.66
C VAL A 461 2.93 16.71 -10.64
N PHE A 462 4.20 16.97 -10.34
CA PHE A 462 4.81 18.29 -10.25
C PHE A 462 6.03 18.37 -11.17
N ASN A 463 6.47 19.58 -11.52
CA ASN A 463 7.75 19.78 -12.19
C ASN A 463 8.56 20.85 -11.43
N PRO A 464 9.76 20.56 -10.89
CA PRO A 464 10.54 21.51 -10.09
C PRO A 464 10.96 22.79 -10.83
N ASN A 465 10.91 22.79 -12.18
CA ASN A 465 11.18 23.96 -13.01
C ASN A 465 9.91 24.79 -13.31
N LYS A 466 8.73 24.32 -12.88
CA LYS A 466 7.42 24.98 -13.01
C LYS A 466 6.72 25.00 -11.63
N PRO A 467 7.18 25.84 -10.68
CA PRO A 467 6.65 25.85 -9.31
C PRO A 467 5.16 26.21 -9.29
N ASN A 468 4.43 25.66 -8.30
CA ASN A 468 2.97 25.75 -8.13
C ASN A 468 2.10 25.18 -9.28
N ILE A 469 2.72 24.67 -10.35
CA ILE A 469 2.02 23.92 -11.42
C ILE A 469 2.01 22.44 -11.06
N HIS A 470 0.82 21.85 -11.04
CA HIS A 470 0.59 20.44 -10.74
C HIS A 470 -0.55 19.87 -11.59
N TYR A 471 -0.54 18.55 -11.74
CA TYR A 471 -1.60 17.77 -12.41
C TYR A 471 -1.94 16.54 -11.57
N THR A 472 -3.23 16.28 -11.39
CA THR A 472 -3.72 15.14 -10.61
C THR A 472 -4.16 13.99 -11.50
N LEU A 473 -3.71 12.77 -11.20
CA LEU A 473 -4.11 11.57 -11.93
C LEU A 473 -5.48 11.08 -11.42
N GLU A 474 -6.51 11.27 -12.24
CA GLU A 474 -7.90 10.92 -11.88
C GLU A 474 -8.35 9.53 -12.40
N SER A 475 -7.69 8.99 -13.42
CA SER A 475 -8.13 7.78 -14.14
C SER A 475 -7.69 6.45 -13.52
N LEU A 476 -7.29 6.42 -12.24
CA LEU A 476 -6.74 5.22 -11.59
C LEU A 476 -7.83 4.45 -10.84
N HIS A 477 -8.20 3.29 -11.36
CA HIS A 477 -9.31 2.45 -10.93
C HIS A 477 -9.09 1.81 -9.56
N SER A 478 -7.86 1.35 -9.23
CA SER A 478 -7.58 0.84 -7.88
C SER A 478 -7.77 1.93 -6.82
N LEU A 479 -7.24 3.12 -7.07
CA LEU A 479 -7.25 4.26 -6.14
C LEU A 479 -8.60 4.98 -6.06
N THR A 480 -9.49 4.77 -7.02
CA THR A 480 -10.87 5.31 -7.02
C THR A 480 -11.92 4.29 -6.57
N SER A 481 -11.50 3.10 -6.10
CA SER A 481 -12.42 2.09 -5.58
C SER A 481 -13.11 2.54 -4.29
N SER A 482 -14.30 2.00 -4.01
CA SER A 482 -15.04 2.29 -2.77
C SER A 482 -14.48 1.61 -1.53
N GLU A 483 -13.49 0.71 -1.67
CA GLU A 483 -12.80 0.10 -0.54
C GLU A 483 -11.59 0.94 -0.16
N GLN A 484 -11.40 1.18 1.15
CA GLN A 484 -10.25 1.92 1.65
C GLN A 484 -8.96 1.12 1.40
N GLN A 485 -8.10 1.65 0.52
CA GLN A 485 -6.80 1.08 0.22
C GLN A 485 -5.68 1.95 0.79
N ASN A 486 -4.72 1.31 1.45
CA ASN A 486 -3.50 1.94 1.94
C ASN A 486 -2.41 1.89 0.86
N PHE A 487 -1.59 2.94 0.77
CA PHE A 487 -0.54 3.08 -0.23
C PHE A 487 0.86 2.91 0.39
N ALA A 488 1.61 1.92 -0.09
CA ALA A 488 2.90 1.55 0.49
C ALA A 488 4.11 2.24 -0.17
N GLY A 489 4.09 2.41 -1.50
CA GLY A 489 5.21 2.99 -2.23
C GLY A 489 4.95 3.14 -3.73
N LEU A 490 5.80 3.96 -4.38
CA LEU A 490 5.72 4.34 -5.79
C LEU A 490 7.10 4.20 -6.44
N ALA A 491 7.16 3.66 -7.66
CA ALA A 491 8.37 3.56 -8.47
C ALA A 491 8.07 3.90 -9.95
N LEU A 492 9.03 4.48 -10.66
CA LEU A 492 8.87 4.98 -12.03
C LEU A 492 9.91 4.37 -12.97
N HIS A 493 9.49 4.08 -14.20
CA HIS A 493 10.35 3.58 -15.28
C HIS A 493 10.40 4.61 -16.41
N SER A 494 11.30 5.59 -16.27
CA SER A 494 11.41 6.78 -17.12
C SER A 494 11.51 6.50 -18.62
N THR A 495 12.13 5.38 -19.01
CA THR A 495 12.34 5.02 -20.43
C THR A 495 11.15 4.29 -21.04
N LEU A 496 10.34 3.55 -20.26
CA LEU A 496 9.11 2.91 -20.76
C LEU A 496 7.84 3.76 -20.53
N GLY A 497 7.93 4.83 -19.75
CA GLY A 497 6.79 5.65 -19.38
C GLY A 497 5.78 4.91 -18.50
N LEU A 498 6.27 4.08 -17.59
CA LEU A 498 5.45 3.29 -16.66
C LEU A 498 5.62 3.75 -15.21
N MET A 499 4.56 3.61 -14.43
CA MET A 499 4.56 3.78 -12.97
C MET A 499 4.04 2.50 -12.30
N TYR A 500 4.64 2.17 -11.15
CA TYR A 500 4.32 0.99 -10.35
C TYR A 500 4.03 1.45 -8.93
N TRP A 501 2.92 1.00 -8.35
CA TRP A 501 2.59 1.31 -6.96
C TRP A 501 2.07 0.08 -6.23
N ALA A 502 2.33 0.04 -4.93
CA ALA A 502 1.90 -1.03 -4.06
C ALA A 502 0.80 -0.54 -3.12
N ILE A 503 -0.31 -1.29 -3.08
CA ILE A 503 -1.52 -1.01 -2.29
C ILE A 503 -1.91 -2.23 -1.47
N TYR A 504 -2.65 -2.05 -0.39
CA TYR A 504 -3.22 -3.14 0.41
C TYR A 504 -4.48 -2.70 1.17
N THR A 505 -5.28 -3.68 1.59
CA THR A 505 -6.42 -3.47 2.48
C THR A 505 -6.08 -3.85 3.93
N ASP A 506 -6.68 -3.14 4.89
CA ASP A 506 -6.59 -3.48 6.31
C ASP A 506 -7.26 -4.82 6.61
N GLY A 507 -6.64 -5.66 7.44
CA GLY A 507 -7.26 -6.88 7.93
C GLY A 507 -6.30 -7.82 8.64
N TRP A 508 -6.83 -8.89 9.23
CA TRP A 508 -6.03 -9.94 9.88
C TRP A 508 -5.12 -10.72 8.91
N ARG A 509 -5.42 -10.63 7.60
CA ARG A 509 -4.57 -11.05 6.49
C ARG A 509 -4.60 -9.96 5.42
N PRO A 510 -3.67 -9.00 5.43
CA PRO A 510 -3.66 -7.93 4.44
C PRO A 510 -3.32 -8.50 3.06
N ASN A 511 -4.21 -8.28 2.09
CA ASN A 511 -3.99 -8.65 0.70
C ASN A 511 -3.40 -7.44 -0.04
N GLY A 512 -2.08 -7.41 -0.16
CA GLY A 512 -1.40 -6.41 -1.00
C GLY A 512 -1.48 -6.74 -2.49
N THR A 513 -1.39 -5.73 -3.34
CA THR A 513 -1.14 -5.89 -4.79
C THR A 513 -0.12 -4.86 -5.26
N ILE A 514 0.58 -5.17 -6.35
CA ILE A 514 1.36 -4.21 -7.12
C ILE A 514 0.61 -3.96 -8.42
N GLN A 515 0.30 -2.69 -8.67
CA GLN A 515 -0.34 -2.19 -9.89
C GLN A 515 0.70 -1.58 -10.82
N VAL A 516 0.42 -1.59 -12.13
CA VAL A 516 1.23 -0.91 -13.14
C VAL A 516 0.33 -0.15 -14.13
N ALA A 517 0.73 1.05 -14.50
CA ALA A 517 0.06 1.86 -15.53
C ALA A 517 1.07 2.71 -16.29
N SER A 518 0.62 3.33 -17.39
CA SER A 518 1.41 4.40 -18.03
C SER A 518 1.47 5.62 -17.11
N MET A 519 2.53 6.44 -17.21
CA MET A 519 2.68 7.65 -16.37
C MET A 519 1.56 8.69 -16.57
N SER A 520 0.80 8.59 -17.67
CA SER A 520 -0.43 9.34 -17.94
C SER A 520 -1.65 8.88 -17.13
N GLY A 521 -1.56 7.78 -16.38
CA GLY A 521 -2.68 7.11 -15.72
C GLY A 521 -3.48 6.16 -16.62
N GLU A 522 -2.99 5.87 -17.83
CA GLU A 522 -3.67 5.04 -18.83
C GLU A 522 -3.22 3.57 -18.77
N ASN A 523 -4.12 2.65 -19.11
CA ASN A 523 -3.88 1.21 -19.14
C ASN A 523 -3.33 0.69 -17.81
N GLU A 524 -4.12 0.85 -16.73
CA GLU A 524 -3.85 0.25 -15.43
C GLU A 524 -4.16 -1.25 -15.42
N GLU A 525 -3.27 -2.04 -14.83
CA GLU A 525 -3.46 -3.46 -14.58
C GLU A 525 -2.75 -3.91 -13.30
N GLN A 526 -3.24 -5.00 -12.71
CA GLN A 526 -2.58 -5.65 -11.57
C GLN A 526 -1.39 -6.48 -12.07
N LEU A 527 -0.18 -6.03 -11.77
CA LEU A 527 1.06 -6.73 -12.10
C LEU A 527 1.29 -7.96 -11.22
N LEU A 528 0.99 -7.86 -9.91
CA LEU A 528 1.27 -8.93 -8.96
C LEU A 528 0.30 -8.92 -7.76
N GLN A 529 -0.15 -10.11 -7.37
CA GLN A 529 -0.80 -10.35 -6.07
C GLN A 529 0.26 -10.59 -4.99
N LEU A 530 0.20 -9.85 -3.88
CA LEU A 530 1.08 -10.05 -2.73
C LEU A 530 0.42 -10.92 -1.66
N THR A 531 1.26 -11.48 -0.80
CA THR A 531 0.90 -12.37 0.33
C THR A 531 1.07 -11.68 1.69
N GLY A 532 0.97 -10.36 1.72
CA GLY A 532 1.17 -9.54 2.92
C GLY A 532 1.05 -8.03 2.66
N GLU A 533 1.31 -7.25 3.70
CA GLU A 533 1.35 -5.78 3.70
C GLU A 533 2.66 -5.30 3.04
N PRO A 534 2.64 -4.64 1.86
CA PRO A 534 3.84 -4.02 1.29
C PRO A 534 4.28 -2.81 2.13
N LEU A 535 5.60 -2.62 2.26
CA LEU A 535 6.22 -1.51 3.01
C LEU A 535 6.89 -0.47 2.11
N ALA A 536 7.55 -0.94 1.04
CA ALA A 536 8.29 -0.12 0.10
C ALA A 536 8.47 -0.88 -1.21
N ILE A 537 8.63 -0.14 -2.31
CA ILE A 537 8.89 -0.65 -3.66
C ILE A 537 10.02 0.18 -4.30
N SER A 538 10.86 -0.45 -5.11
CA SER A 538 11.92 0.21 -5.86
C SER A 538 12.19 -0.53 -7.16
N ILE A 539 12.58 0.19 -8.21
CA ILE A 539 12.89 -0.39 -9.52
C ILE A 539 14.33 -0.05 -9.94
N SER A 540 15.00 -1.02 -10.56
CA SER A 540 16.24 -0.84 -11.30
C SER A 540 15.96 -1.14 -12.78
N PRO A 541 15.77 -0.11 -13.63
CA PRO A 541 15.62 -0.32 -15.07
C PRO A 541 16.83 -1.02 -15.66
N ALA A 542 16.62 -1.88 -16.66
CA ALA A 542 17.71 -2.51 -17.40
C ALA A 542 18.43 -1.46 -18.29
N THR A 543 19.75 -1.62 -18.45
CA THR A 543 20.50 -0.87 -19.45
C THR A 543 20.18 -1.40 -20.87
N PRO A 544 20.22 -0.56 -21.92
CA PRO A 544 19.85 -0.96 -23.29
C PRO A 544 20.66 -2.13 -23.90
N VAL A 545 21.74 -2.55 -23.25
CA VAL A 545 22.62 -3.66 -23.68
C VAL A 545 21.93 -5.02 -23.50
N ASN A 546 21.04 -5.17 -22.51
CA ASN A 546 20.42 -6.44 -22.13
C ASN A 546 19.02 -6.59 -22.76
N GLY A 547 18.98 -6.85 -24.06
CA GLY A 547 17.81 -6.69 -24.96
C GLY A 547 16.52 -7.50 -24.70
N ASN A 548 16.35 -8.17 -23.55
CA ASN A 548 15.18 -9.02 -23.26
C ASN A 548 14.48 -8.74 -21.90
N SER A 549 14.74 -7.62 -21.22
CA SER A 549 14.13 -7.32 -19.92
C SER A 549 14.00 -5.82 -19.66
N ALA A 550 12.91 -5.38 -19.04
CA ALA A 550 12.76 -3.99 -18.61
C ALA A 550 13.56 -3.65 -17.34
N GLY A 551 13.98 -4.65 -16.55
CA GLY A 551 14.73 -4.44 -15.30
C GLY A 551 14.25 -5.31 -14.14
N LYS A 552 14.55 -4.87 -12.93
CA LYS A 552 14.27 -5.58 -11.67
C LYS A 552 13.42 -4.72 -10.72
N LEU A 553 12.24 -5.23 -10.37
CA LEU A 553 11.34 -4.61 -9.40
C LEU A 553 11.51 -5.33 -8.05
N CYS A 554 11.77 -4.60 -6.97
CA CYS A 554 11.93 -5.17 -5.62
C CYS A 554 10.95 -4.50 -4.65
N TRP A 555 10.40 -5.28 -3.72
CA TRP A 555 9.53 -4.79 -2.66
C TRP A 555 9.80 -5.53 -1.35
N MET A 556 9.51 -4.84 -0.25
CA MET A 556 9.46 -5.45 1.09
C MET A 556 8.01 -5.60 1.51
N GLN A 557 7.67 -6.72 2.14
CA GLN A 557 6.31 -7.00 2.64
C GLN A 557 6.34 -7.70 4.01
N ARG A 558 5.32 -7.47 4.83
CA ARG A 558 5.05 -8.21 6.07
C ARG A 558 4.02 -9.29 5.82
N SER A 559 4.42 -10.55 6.01
CA SER A 559 3.58 -11.72 5.79
C SER A 559 3.33 -12.50 7.08
N SER A 560 2.14 -13.09 7.19
CA SER A 560 1.77 -13.94 8.32
C SER A 560 2.40 -15.34 8.19
N LYS A 561 3.32 -15.69 9.09
CA LYS A 561 3.96 -17.01 9.19
C LYS A 561 3.31 -17.82 10.31
N GLY A 562 2.32 -18.62 9.95
CA GLY A 562 1.54 -19.44 10.90
C GLY A 562 0.50 -18.63 11.68
N MET A 563 0.17 -19.06 12.90
CA MET A 563 -0.93 -18.50 13.69
C MET A 563 -0.56 -17.22 14.48
N PHE A 564 0.73 -16.99 14.76
CA PHE A 564 1.20 -15.90 15.63
C PHE A 564 2.48 -15.20 15.16
N GLY A 565 3.10 -15.62 14.04
CA GLY A 565 4.30 -15.00 13.50
C GLY A 565 3.97 -13.94 12.45
N LEU A 566 4.48 -12.73 12.60
CA LEU A 566 4.70 -11.82 11.49
C LEU A 566 6.17 -11.93 11.08
N VAL A 567 6.42 -11.97 9.78
CA VAL A 567 7.76 -12.02 9.22
C VAL A 567 7.84 -11.07 8.04
N THR A 568 8.87 -10.23 8.04
CA THR A 568 9.13 -9.31 6.95
C THR A 568 10.02 -10.01 5.93
N GLU A 569 9.69 -9.85 4.65
CA GLU A 569 10.36 -10.50 3.53
C GLU A 569 10.73 -9.46 2.47
N LEU A 570 11.93 -9.60 1.90
CA LEU A 570 12.36 -8.89 0.70
C LEU A 570 12.17 -9.81 -0.51
N HIS A 571 11.42 -9.35 -1.49
CA HIS A 571 11.19 -10.03 -2.76
C HIS A 571 11.69 -9.17 -3.91
N CYS A 572 12.12 -9.83 -4.98
CA CYS A 572 12.43 -9.16 -6.24
C CYS A 572 11.90 -9.98 -7.42
N ALA A 573 11.37 -9.28 -8.41
CA ALA A 573 10.89 -9.82 -9.67
C ALA A 573 11.69 -9.26 -10.85
N ARG A 574 12.01 -10.13 -11.82
CA ARG A 574 12.53 -9.72 -13.13
C ARG A 574 11.37 -9.35 -14.03
N LEU A 575 11.38 -8.13 -14.55
CA LEU A 575 10.36 -7.65 -15.48
C LEU A 575 10.70 -8.11 -16.91
N GLY A 576 9.68 -8.49 -17.67
CA GLY A 576 9.82 -8.79 -19.09
C GLY A 576 10.02 -7.54 -19.95
N GLN A 577 10.02 -7.68 -21.27
CA GLN A 577 10.44 -6.59 -22.18
C GLN A 577 9.55 -5.35 -22.09
N THR A 578 8.25 -5.56 -21.84
CA THR A 578 7.24 -4.50 -21.77
C THR A 578 7.22 -3.77 -20.43
N GLY A 579 7.88 -4.29 -19.40
CA GLY A 579 7.72 -3.86 -18.00
C GLY A 579 6.41 -4.31 -17.33
N ARG A 580 5.46 -4.82 -18.10
CA ARG A 580 4.09 -5.17 -17.67
C ARG A 580 3.89 -6.65 -17.32
N GLU A 581 4.97 -7.43 -17.36
CA GLU A 581 4.98 -8.87 -17.07
C GLU A 581 6.12 -9.22 -16.12
N ILE A 582 5.92 -10.24 -15.29
CA ILE A 582 6.94 -10.80 -14.40
C ILE A 582 7.44 -12.11 -14.98
N LEU A 583 8.75 -12.20 -15.24
CA LEU A 583 9.42 -13.41 -15.74
C LEU A 583 9.82 -14.37 -14.62
N THR A 584 10.37 -13.83 -13.53
CA THR A 584 10.71 -14.58 -12.31
C THR A 584 10.35 -13.74 -11.09
N ASN A 585 10.00 -14.39 -9.97
CA ASN A 585 9.74 -13.76 -8.68
C ASN A 585 10.39 -14.61 -7.58
N GLU A 586 11.26 -14.00 -6.80
CA GLU A 586 12.10 -14.69 -5.82
C GLU A 586 12.06 -13.97 -4.45
N LYS A 587 11.85 -14.74 -3.38
CA LYS A 587 12.14 -14.26 -2.03
C LYS A 587 13.65 -14.22 -1.84
N ILE A 588 14.18 -13.01 -1.75
CA ILE A 588 15.61 -12.74 -1.66
C ILE A 588 16.12 -12.82 -0.22
N ARG A 589 15.34 -12.32 0.75
CA ARG A 589 15.69 -12.35 2.19
C ARG A 589 14.44 -12.48 3.06
N GLU A 590 14.57 -13.26 4.13
CA GLU A 590 13.62 -13.27 5.24
C GLU A 590 14.29 -12.56 6.42
N PHE A 591 13.66 -11.53 6.99
CA PHE A 591 14.26 -10.72 8.06
C PHE A 591 14.00 -11.35 9.43
N SER A 592 15.00 -11.29 10.32
CA SER A 592 14.76 -11.58 11.73
C SER A 592 13.91 -10.45 12.37
N PRO A 593 13.13 -10.71 13.43
CA PRO A 593 12.42 -9.65 14.17
C PRO A 593 13.34 -8.56 14.75
N SER A 594 14.66 -8.80 14.78
CA SER A 594 15.66 -7.83 15.22
C SER A 594 16.25 -7.00 14.08
N GLU A 595 15.96 -7.31 12.81
CA GLU A 595 16.45 -6.61 11.61
C GLU A 595 15.29 -6.04 10.78
N GLU A 596 14.23 -5.56 11.46
CA GLU A 596 13.03 -5.03 10.81
C GLU A 596 13.37 -3.84 9.89
N PRO A 597 13.08 -3.92 8.58
CA PRO A 597 13.31 -2.82 7.66
C PRO A 597 12.26 -1.72 7.83
N SER A 598 12.64 -0.52 7.42
CA SER A 598 11.79 0.67 7.35
C SER A 598 11.31 0.93 5.92
N PHE A 599 10.63 2.06 5.72
CA PHE A 599 10.12 2.50 4.42
C PHE A 599 11.21 2.95 3.42
N GLY A 600 12.44 3.21 3.89
CA GLY A 600 13.54 3.66 3.03
C GLY A 600 14.15 2.50 2.26
N MET A 601 13.97 2.48 0.94
CA MET A 601 14.56 1.49 0.05
C MET A 601 14.84 2.08 -1.34
N THR A 602 15.98 1.74 -1.94
CA THR A 602 16.37 2.23 -3.27
C THR A 602 17.31 1.25 -3.97
N GLN A 603 17.31 1.25 -5.31
CA GLN A 603 18.24 0.49 -6.14
C GLN A 603 19.16 1.44 -6.93
N TYR A 604 20.45 1.14 -6.98
CA TYR A 604 21.43 1.86 -7.81
C TYR A 604 22.57 0.94 -8.23
N LYS A 605 22.92 0.92 -9.53
CA LYS A 605 24.00 0.09 -10.14
C LYS A 605 24.09 -1.33 -9.54
N GLY A 606 23.03 -2.13 -9.74
CA GLY A 606 22.93 -3.52 -9.23
C GLY A 606 22.80 -3.67 -7.71
N THR A 607 22.92 -2.58 -6.94
CA THR A 607 22.87 -2.59 -5.47
C THR A 607 21.48 -2.19 -4.97
N LEU A 608 20.81 -3.08 -4.24
CA LEU A 608 19.64 -2.72 -3.43
C LEU A 608 20.10 -2.30 -2.03
N LEU A 609 19.56 -1.18 -1.54
CA LEU A 609 19.83 -0.59 -0.24
C LEU A 609 18.51 -0.37 0.53
N TRP A 610 18.50 -0.59 1.84
CA TRP A 610 17.35 -0.27 2.71
C TRP A 610 17.78 0.14 4.13
N THR A 611 16.91 0.86 4.84
CA THR A 611 17.17 1.37 6.21
C THR A 611 16.50 0.53 7.30
N ASP A 612 17.13 0.41 8.48
CA ASP A 612 16.57 -0.25 9.67
C ASP A 612 15.46 0.61 10.32
N ALA A 613 14.37 0.00 10.79
CA ALA A 613 13.27 0.70 11.46
C ALA A 613 13.63 1.20 12.88
N SER A 614 14.66 0.61 13.50
CA SER A 614 14.96 0.76 14.93
C SER A 614 16.39 1.25 15.23
N LYS A 615 17.25 1.31 14.21
CA LYS A 615 18.69 1.60 14.36
C LYS A 615 19.18 2.60 13.32
N THR A 616 20.25 3.33 13.66
CA THR A 616 21.00 4.21 12.75
C THR A 616 21.91 3.42 11.80
N VAL A 617 21.28 2.53 11.02
CA VAL A 617 21.91 1.54 10.15
C VAL A 617 21.15 1.48 8.83
N TYR A 618 21.90 1.36 7.73
CA TYR A 618 21.36 0.89 6.46
C TYR A 618 22.09 -0.39 6.04
N TYR A 619 21.45 -1.17 5.19
CA TYR A 619 21.94 -2.41 4.65
C TYR A 619 22.09 -2.29 3.13
N SER A 620 23.01 -3.05 2.56
CA SER A 620 23.10 -3.35 1.13
C SER A 620 23.04 -4.86 0.94
N ILE A 621 22.56 -5.35 -0.20
CA ILE A 621 22.61 -6.79 -0.53
C ILE A 621 23.74 -7.16 -1.51
N ASN A 622 24.40 -6.17 -2.10
CA ASN A 622 25.40 -6.36 -3.12
C ASN A 622 26.50 -5.28 -2.99
N PRO A 623 27.62 -5.56 -2.30
CA PRO A 623 27.82 -6.70 -1.41
C PRO A 623 26.84 -6.70 -0.21
N ASP A 624 26.52 -7.88 0.36
CA ASP A 624 25.70 -7.96 1.58
C ASP A 624 26.45 -7.33 2.76
N ARG A 625 25.96 -6.20 3.24
CA ARG A 625 26.61 -5.43 4.31
C ARG A 625 25.59 -4.78 5.21
N ARG A 626 26.01 -4.59 6.46
CA ARG A 626 25.30 -3.83 7.50
C ARG A 626 26.13 -2.62 7.89
N ILE A 627 25.77 -1.43 7.41
CA ILE A 627 26.57 -0.21 7.56
C ILE A 627 26.02 0.61 8.73
N ARG A 628 26.81 0.74 9.81
CA ARG A 628 26.50 1.64 10.92
C ARG A 628 26.93 3.06 10.59
N VAL A 629 25.97 3.98 10.62
CA VAL A 629 26.23 5.41 10.40
C VAL A 629 26.61 6.07 11.72
N ARG A 630 27.74 6.78 11.74
CA ARG A 630 28.18 7.59 12.89
C ARG A 630 27.87 9.07 12.68
N TYR A 631 27.82 9.80 13.80
CA TYR A 631 27.49 11.23 13.88
C TYR A 631 26.04 11.59 13.54
N VAL A 632 25.12 10.65 13.76
CA VAL A 632 23.69 10.92 13.91
C VAL A 632 23.45 11.26 15.39
N CYS A 633 22.98 12.47 15.72
CA CYS A 633 22.47 12.72 17.06
C CYS A 633 21.03 12.22 17.16
N CYS A 634 20.56 12.00 18.39
CA CYS A 634 19.21 12.34 18.80
C CYS A 634 18.05 11.52 18.16
N SER A 635 18.33 10.70 17.16
CA SER A 635 17.42 9.81 16.44
C SER A 635 17.92 8.37 16.52
N ASN A 636 16.97 7.45 16.66
CA ASN A 636 17.26 6.02 16.67
C ASN A 636 17.04 5.36 15.29
N ARG A 637 16.46 6.04 14.31
CA ARG A 637 16.02 5.44 13.02
C ARG A 637 16.30 6.36 11.83
N PHE A 638 16.25 5.78 10.62
CA PHE A 638 16.16 6.57 9.39
C PHE A 638 14.74 6.52 8.83
N GLN A 639 14.29 7.63 8.26
CA GLN A 639 12.91 7.78 7.78
C GLN A 639 12.80 7.49 6.27
N ALA A 640 13.80 7.92 5.49
CA ALA A 640 13.96 7.62 4.06
C ALA A 640 15.44 7.47 3.68
N LEU A 641 15.64 6.89 2.49
CA LEU A 641 16.92 6.55 1.89
C LEU A 641 16.85 6.88 0.39
N SER A 642 17.89 7.51 -0.14
CA SER A 642 18.03 7.72 -1.58
C SER A 642 19.51 7.66 -1.99
N VAL A 643 19.77 7.43 -3.27
CA VAL A 643 21.12 7.52 -3.86
C VAL A 643 21.14 8.66 -4.86
N LEU A 644 22.19 9.47 -4.78
CA LEU A 644 22.53 10.44 -5.80
C LEU A 644 23.75 9.91 -6.56
N GLY A 645 23.55 9.65 -7.84
CA GLY A 645 24.56 9.18 -8.76
C GLY A 645 24.24 9.58 -10.19
N ASP A 646 24.97 9.00 -11.13
CA ASP A 646 24.81 9.27 -12.56
C ASP A 646 23.53 8.63 -13.09
N CYS A 647 22.86 9.27 -14.04
CA CYS A 647 21.80 8.59 -14.79
C CYS A 647 22.39 7.47 -15.66
N PRO A 648 21.62 6.40 -15.95
CA PRO A 648 22.00 5.39 -16.94
C PRO A 648 22.31 6.05 -18.29
N GLN A 649 23.54 5.87 -18.79
CA GLN A 649 23.98 6.52 -20.03
C GLN A 649 23.09 6.13 -21.22
N ALA A 650 22.93 7.07 -22.16
CA ALA A 650 22.14 6.94 -23.39
C ALA A 650 20.62 6.69 -23.23
N SER A 651 20.05 6.83 -22.03
CA SER A 651 18.59 6.73 -21.82
C SER A 651 17.87 8.03 -22.18
N THR A 652 16.83 7.96 -23.02
CA THR A 652 15.97 9.09 -23.40
C THR A 652 14.52 8.65 -23.51
N ASN A 653 13.58 9.58 -23.43
CA ASN A 653 12.15 9.35 -23.67
C ASN A 653 11.55 10.50 -24.54
N PRO A 654 10.29 10.40 -24.98
CA PRO A 654 9.68 11.39 -25.88
C PRO A 654 9.44 12.78 -25.25
N CYS A 655 9.67 12.93 -23.95
CA CYS A 655 9.59 14.19 -23.19
C CYS A 655 10.97 14.85 -22.96
N THR A 656 12.07 14.08 -23.02
CA THR A 656 13.45 14.56 -22.75
C THR A 656 13.83 15.81 -23.55
N TYR A 657 13.46 15.87 -24.83
CA TYR A 657 13.80 16.99 -25.71
C TYR A 657 12.65 17.99 -25.81
N SER A 658 12.91 19.24 -25.44
CA SER A 658 11.96 20.36 -25.48
C SER A 658 10.62 20.07 -24.77
N ASN A 659 10.67 19.36 -23.63
CA ASN A 659 9.48 18.93 -22.86
C ASN A 659 8.45 18.18 -23.75
N GLY A 660 8.93 17.43 -24.73
CA GLY A 660 8.08 16.77 -25.72
C GLY A 660 7.14 17.72 -26.47
N ARG A 661 7.53 18.98 -26.69
CA ARG A 661 6.68 20.06 -27.25
C ARG A 661 5.42 20.38 -26.44
N CYS A 662 5.18 19.73 -25.31
CA CYS A 662 4.06 20.05 -24.43
C CYS A 662 4.29 21.41 -23.76
N ARG A 663 3.27 22.25 -23.71
CA ARG A 663 3.34 23.55 -23.02
C ARG A 663 3.52 23.38 -21.51
N TYR A 664 2.78 22.44 -20.91
CA TYR A 664 2.75 22.21 -19.46
C TYR A 664 3.50 20.93 -19.07
N ILE A 665 2.83 19.87 -18.63
CA ILE A 665 3.49 18.64 -18.19
C ILE A 665 3.47 17.64 -19.35
N CYS A 666 4.63 17.04 -19.64
CA CYS A 666 4.78 15.95 -20.60
C CYS A 666 4.91 14.64 -19.83
N LEU A 667 4.05 13.66 -20.11
CA LEU A 667 4.06 12.34 -19.48
C LEU A 667 4.39 11.28 -20.55
N PRO A 668 5.52 10.56 -20.48
CA PRO A 668 5.83 9.50 -21.44
C PRO A 668 4.87 8.31 -21.27
N ASN A 669 4.48 7.67 -22.37
CA ASN A 669 3.62 6.48 -22.37
C ASN A 669 3.98 5.56 -23.56
N ASP A 670 3.16 4.52 -23.80
CA ASP A 670 3.30 3.55 -24.90
C ASP A 670 4.71 2.94 -25.01
N GLY A 671 5.20 2.38 -23.90
CA GLY A 671 6.53 1.76 -23.84
C GLY A 671 7.68 2.72 -24.16
N GLY A 672 7.52 4.01 -23.88
CA GLY A 672 8.51 5.06 -24.16
C GLY A 672 8.51 5.58 -25.59
N ARG A 673 7.49 5.24 -26.40
CA ARG A 673 7.41 5.65 -27.81
C ARG A 673 6.53 6.86 -28.04
N SER A 674 5.60 7.13 -27.12
CA SER A 674 4.67 8.25 -27.17
C SER A 674 4.69 9.06 -25.87
N ARG A 675 3.86 10.11 -25.83
CA ARG A 675 3.67 10.99 -24.68
C ARG A 675 2.27 11.58 -24.67
N THR A 676 1.79 11.95 -23.50
CA THR A 676 0.58 12.75 -23.31
C THR A 676 0.95 14.11 -22.75
N CYS A 677 0.51 15.18 -23.41
CA CYS A 677 0.58 16.54 -22.88
C CYS A 677 -0.63 16.80 -21.98
N VAL A 678 -0.40 17.11 -20.70
CA VAL A 678 -1.47 17.34 -19.73
C VAL A 678 -1.48 18.78 -19.23
N CYS A 679 -2.70 19.29 -19.05
CA CYS A 679 -2.97 20.62 -18.51
C CYS A 679 -2.87 20.62 -16.98
N PRO A 680 -2.45 21.74 -16.36
CA PRO A 680 -2.46 21.89 -14.91
C PRO A 680 -3.88 21.94 -14.32
N ASP A 681 -4.06 21.44 -13.11
CA ASP A 681 -5.35 21.46 -12.40
C ASP A 681 -5.85 22.90 -12.13
N ASN A 682 -4.91 23.86 -12.02
CA ASN A 682 -5.19 25.29 -11.82
C ASN A 682 -5.41 26.09 -13.11
N GLU A 683 -5.40 25.45 -14.29
CA GLU A 683 -5.71 26.09 -15.58
C GLU A 683 -6.88 25.39 -16.31
N PRO A 684 -8.14 25.51 -15.82
CA PRO A 684 -9.30 24.81 -16.37
C PRO A 684 -9.71 25.23 -17.80
N GLY A 685 -9.10 26.29 -18.35
CA GLY A 685 -9.26 26.71 -19.75
C GLY A 685 -8.23 26.12 -20.71
N CYS A 686 -7.31 25.27 -20.23
CA CYS A 686 -6.32 24.60 -21.06
C CYS A 686 -6.93 23.38 -21.77
N HIS A 687 -6.63 23.23 -23.07
CA HIS A 687 -7.01 22.05 -23.84
C HIS A 687 -5.81 21.10 -23.98
N LYS A 688 -6.04 19.79 -23.86
CA LYS A 688 -4.99 18.77 -24.07
C LYS A 688 -4.44 18.90 -25.50
N GLU A 689 -3.12 19.07 -25.59
CA GLU A 689 -2.38 19.12 -26.86
C GLU A 689 -2.21 17.69 -27.39
N MET A 690 -2.42 17.50 -28.70
CA MET A 690 -2.24 16.21 -29.42
C MET A 690 -0.80 16.02 -29.91
#